data_AF-A0A2V8JCW8-F1
#
_entry.id   AF-A0A2V8JCW8-F1
#
_cell.length_a   1.000
_cell.length_b   1.000
_cell.length_c   1.000
_cell.angle_alpha   90.00
_cell.angle_beta   90.00
_cell.angle_gamma   90.00
#
_symmetry.space_group_name_H-M   'P 1'
#
loop_
_entity.id
_entity.type
_entity.pdbx_description
1 polymer ?
#
loop_
_entity_poly.entity_id
_entity_poly.type
_entity_poly.pdbx_seq_one_letter_code
_entity_poly.pdbx_strand_id
1 'polypeptide(L)'
;YSGLPEGRHSFNVIAVDLAGNRSTPAAYTWTINTTPPPPAGSLDEFFVGPLASWKSVKDFGARGDGVADDTAAIQAGLDSLRNMATNNWSVLYFPAGIYRITQQLTTVRTTHHDFLGSEIIGENPETTSIVWGGAAGGTMFRWSAWYDKVSRLTFDGKGLASNGIVRAGAFSTYSEMSDLIFKDIPGVCLNLGNGEGYGIAEEMILRNRFYRCTTGVATWDWNTLDIYVWYSYFEDNNVAINNAAGAFHAYENRFVRSQTADLRAGVNMVSSVINNVSLGSKSFAADIQGNVHFQGNKIYGTTDIPLNILDVSPATLIDNVIQGPDALPQVQFRGFQQGADRYHGNSNALLAGNTFATNSLWPVRVTQDPFMHGSGASVAVGREIEKVKDGDPSTYSVAGMWQAMVGYQWNAPLGTQPAIASYALTSSPAGQWGGDGLLDPADWGLYGSNDWGSTWTQLDARIGEIFSSRSQRKVYSIANPGAYAIYELRVTKNFGGSLANQGGWIVVAEFELLDNSGSNLVPDPASLLTGADEFWDKMYVDQQTVVSPALLQIPASLQPWDFAPMRSATVIEVTSFNGAAIQAAINQAAAMPFGSNPVVHLAKGDYSVTSTIIVPSQTPMSIIGDGASEHGSRFNWSGVGSGPVLSLWGPSRTSLRDLNINGGNTDGADGLMIDRADQQGGRVFGYQVGAYGAGGSHMVDLAFDINGIDQADVNIIASGFGSFWNGVRATGGPLRLSGQSTAGRTSFLTGASSAGNRNFDVRTGAALVATAYWYEGDWAYAAPLIDLPSTSSGSLALSSMSFASQDPYPMIRTQDFSGKLTLLGSNLNAVLATSCSQVTSFNGIGTTANIFGAGNSLPSAVAVSSLAGSDQTNPQGSVSVITTGYSYFPPMTNAIIGAEPAANFVENQLQLMRNLNTTPAVVGPSNVTDVKLFRVIIGGGDNCTAVRINGQ
;
A
#
# COMPACT_ATOMS: atom_id res chain seq x y z
N TYR A 1 -2.94 -31.42 -4.20
CA TYR A 1 -2.08 -31.26 -5.39
C TYR A 1 -0.64 -31.13 -4.93
N SER A 2 0.30 -31.87 -5.51
CA SER A 2 1.73 -31.78 -5.22
C SER A 2 2.48 -31.51 -6.51
N GLY A 3 3.52 -30.67 -6.46
CA GLY A 3 4.33 -30.33 -7.65
C GLY A 3 3.72 -29.26 -8.56
N LEU A 4 2.93 -28.33 -8.02
CA LEU A 4 2.42 -27.20 -8.79
C LEU A 4 3.51 -26.12 -8.94
N PRO A 5 3.73 -25.58 -10.15
CA PRO A 5 4.72 -24.53 -10.40
C PRO A 5 4.32 -23.18 -9.79
N GLU A 6 5.23 -22.22 -9.75
CA GLU A 6 4.94 -20.81 -9.45
C GLU A 6 3.83 -20.27 -10.38
N GLY A 7 2.98 -19.40 -9.86
CA GLY A 7 1.90 -18.76 -10.61
C GLY A 7 0.49 -19.08 -10.12
N ARG A 8 -0.50 -18.67 -10.91
CA ARG A 8 -1.94 -18.83 -10.59
C ARG A 8 -2.41 -20.24 -10.94
N HIS A 9 -3.10 -20.85 -10.00
CA HIS A 9 -3.74 -22.15 -10.14
C HIS A 9 -5.24 -22.00 -9.94
N SER A 10 -6.00 -22.82 -10.65
CA SER A 10 -7.45 -22.86 -10.57
C SER A 10 -7.91 -24.30 -10.40
N PHE A 11 -8.79 -24.53 -9.44
CA PHE A 11 -9.45 -25.80 -9.21
C PHE A 11 -10.94 -25.63 -9.43
N ASN A 12 -11.53 -26.47 -10.29
CA ASN A 12 -12.95 -26.40 -10.61
C ASN A 12 -13.67 -27.65 -10.10
N VAL A 13 -14.83 -27.46 -9.47
CA VAL A 13 -15.74 -28.52 -9.02
C VAL A 13 -17.08 -28.36 -9.72
N ILE A 14 -17.65 -29.48 -10.18
CA ILE A 14 -18.97 -29.51 -10.83
C ILE A 14 -19.80 -30.55 -10.10
N ALA A 15 -21.02 -30.18 -9.68
CA ALA A 15 -21.96 -31.15 -9.14
C ALA A 15 -22.67 -31.87 -10.30
N VAL A 16 -22.90 -33.18 -10.14
CA VAL A 16 -23.69 -33.99 -11.07
C VAL A 16 -24.81 -34.66 -10.30
N ASP A 17 -26.06 -34.45 -10.70
CA ASP A 17 -27.21 -35.10 -10.06
C ASP A 17 -27.39 -36.56 -10.53
N LEU A 18 -28.35 -37.27 -9.91
CA LEU A 18 -28.66 -38.67 -10.25
C LEU A 18 -29.22 -38.85 -11.67
N ALA A 19 -29.65 -37.77 -12.34
CA ALA A 19 -30.11 -37.77 -13.72
C ALA A 19 -28.98 -37.43 -14.72
N GLY A 20 -27.77 -37.13 -14.23
CA GLY A 20 -26.61 -36.78 -15.05
C GLY A 20 -26.50 -35.29 -15.40
N ASN A 21 -27.35 -34.42 -14.83
CA ASN A 21 -27.29 -32.98 -15.07
C ASN A 21 -26.09 -32.38 -14.33
N ARG A 22 -25.37 -31.47 -14.99
CA ARG A 22 -24.16 -30.82 -14.45
C ARG A 22 -24.47 -29.40 -14.00
N SER A 23 -23.93 -28.99 -12.85
CA SER A 23 -23.98 -27.60 -12.39
C SER A 23 -23.07 -26.69 -13.23
N THR A 24 -23.19 -25.38 -13.03
CA THR A 24 -22.09 -24.47 -13.36
C THR A 24 -20.87 -24.82 -12.49
N PRO A 25 -19.63 -24.80 -13.02
CA PRO A 25 -18.43 -25.09 -12.24
C PRO A 25 -18.23 -24.03 -11.14
N ALA A 26 -18.04 -24.47 -9.91
CA ALA A 26 -17.49 -23.65 -8.84
C ALA A 26 -15.95 -23.66 -8.97
N ALA A 27 -15.31 -22.51 -8.92
CA ALA A 27 -13.86 -22.37 -9.08
C ALA A 27 -13.22 -21.85 -7.80
N TYR A 28 -12.06 -22.38 -7.43
CA TYR A 28 -11.16 -21.81 -6.43
C TYR A 28 -9.82 -21.51 -7.08
N THR A 29 -9.34 -20.27 -6.93
CA THR A 29 -8.05 -19.87 -7.50
C THR A 29 -7.09 -19.40 -6.42
N TRP A 30 -5.84 -19.84 -6.50
CA TRP A 30 -4.77 -19.42 -5.59
C TRP A 30 -3.49 -19.17 -6.39
N THR A 31 -2.58 -18.40 -5.81
CA THR A 31 -1.27 -18.11 -6.42
C THR A 31 -0.17 -18.68 -5.55
N ILE A 32 0.73 -19.46 -6.15
CA ILE A 32 1.97 -19.89 -5.51
C ILE A 32 3.06 -18.89 -5.91
N ASN A 33 3.56 -18.13 -4.95
CA ASN A 33 4.73 -17.27 -5.12
C ASN A 33 5.81 -17.76 -4.14
N THR A 34 6.88 -18.33 -4.68
CA THR A 34 8.05 -18.79 -3.92
C THR A 34 9.30 -18.00 -4.29
N THR A 35 9.14 -16.83 -4.90
CA THR A 35 10.22 -16.13 -5.61
C THR A 35 11.29 -15.68 -4.60
N PRO A 36 12.51 -16.25 -4.64
CA PRO A 36 13.63 -15.72 -3.88
C PRO A 36 14.04 -14.34 -4.44
N PRO A 37 14.89 -13.58 -3.73
CA PRO A 37 15.57 -12.44 -4.36
C PRO A 37 16.18 -12.85 -5.70
N PRO A 38 16.03 -12.04 -6.76
CA PRO A 38 16.82 -12.18 -7.96
C PRO A 38 18.30 -12.07 -7.60
N PRO A 39 19.16 -12.98 -8.10
CA PRO A 39 20.60 -12.84 -7.94
C PRO A 39 21.10 -11.58 -8.67
N ALA A 40 22.20 -10.98 -8.20
CA ALA A 40 22.75 -9.74 -8.72
C ALA A 40 22.93 -9.74 -10.25
N GLY A 41 23.37 -10.87 -10.81
CA GLY A 41 23.56 -11.03 -12.27
C GLY A 41 22.28 -11.02 -13.10
N SER A 42 21.10 -11.08 -12.47
CA SER A 42 19.80 -10.99 -13.14
C SER A 42 19.16 -9.61 -13.03
N LEU A 43 19.66 -8.75 -12.14
CA LEU A 43 19.22 -7.36 -12.06
C LEU A 43 19.65 -6.62 -13.32
N ASP A 44 18.70 -5.97 -13.97
CA ASP A 44 18.96 -5.08 -15.12
C ASP A 44 19.11 -3.63 -14.65
N GLU A 45 19.83 -3.51 -13.55
CA GLU A 45 20.26 -2.29 -12.91
C GLU A 45 21.71 -2.50 -12.48
N PHE A 46 22.57 -1.53 -12.74
CA PHE A 46 24.00 -1.65 -12.44
C PHE A 46 24.58 -0.26 -12.17
N PHE A 47 25.75 -0.24 -11.54
CA PHE A 47 26.51 0.97 -11.26
C PHE A 47 27.73 1.07 -12.18
N VAL A 48 27.97 2.26 -12.74
CA VAL A 48 29.19 2.62 -13.47
C VAL A 48 29.74 3.91 -12.86
N GLY A 49 30.97 3.85 -12.38
CA GLY A 49 31.68 4.98 -11.80
C GLY A 49 33.06 4.57 -11.27
N PRO A 50 33.90 5.53 -10.85
CA PRO A 50 33.66 6.97 -10.92
C PRO A 50 33.69 7.49 -12.37
N LEU A 51 32.85 8.49 -12.67
CA LEU A 51 32.84 9.17 -13.97
C LEU A 51 33.74 10.42 -13.93
N ALA A 52 34.18 10.88 -15.10
CA ALA A 52 35.23 11.90 -15.20
C ALA A 52 34.85 13.27 -14.62
N SER A 53 33.56 13.59 -14.58
CA SER A 53 32.99 14.84 -14.03
C SER A 53 32.90 14.85 -12.50
N TRP A 54 33.04 13.69 -11.84
CA TRP A 54 32.83 13.57 -10.40
C TRP A 54 34.05 14.05 -9.61
N LYS A 55 33.83 14.44 -8.34
CA LYS A 55 34.92 14.71 -7.39
C LYS A 55 34.99 13.64 -6.32
N SER A 56 36.19 13.32 -5.89
CA SER A 56 36.40 12.37 -4.80
C SER A 56 36.59 13.10 -3.47
N VAL A 57 36.12 12.52 -2.37
CA VAL A 57 36.52 12.96 -1.01
C VAL A 57 38.04 12.97 -0.80
N LYS A 58 38.80 12.19 -1.58
CA LYS A 58 40.27 12.19 -1.56
C LYS A 58 40.85 13.51 -2.09
N ASP A 59 40.15 14.19 -3.01
CA ASP A 59 40.55 15.50 -3.53
C ASP A 59 40.53 16.58 -2.44
N PHE A 60 39.78 16.34 -1.36
CA PHE A 60 39.65 17.20 -0.19
C PHE A 60 40.50 16.71 1.00
N GLY A 61 41.31 15.67 0.81
CA GLY A 61 42.27 15.19 1.80
C GLY A 61 41.80 14.04 2.69
N ALA A 62 40.64 13.43 2.41
CA ALA A 62 40.18 12.27 3.17
C ALA A 62 41.12 11.07 2.92
N ARG A 63 41.45 10.32 3.97
CA ARG A 63 42.36 9.17 3.89
C ARG A 63 41.64 7.85 3.75
N GLY A 64 40.48 7.67 4.39
CA GLY A 64 39.70 6.43 4.32
C GLY A 64 40.47 5.19 4.80
N ASP A 65 41.40 5.36 5.73
CA ASP A 65 42.30 4.31 6.25
C ASP A 65 41.81 3.65 7.55
N GLY A 66 40.64 4.07 8.05
CA GLY A 66 40.02 3.62 9.29
C GLY A 66 40.63 4.22 10.56
N VAL A 67 41.66 5.05 10.45
CA VAL A 67 42.41 5.61 11.59
C VAL A 67 42.31 7.12 11.61
N ALA A 68 42.61 7.78 10.49
CA ALA A 68 42.58 9.22 10.39
C ALA A 68 41.16 9.76 10.58
N ASP A 69 41.06 10.93 11.20
CA ASP A 69 39.80 11.65 11.30
C ASP A 69 39.54 12.39 9.98
N ASP A 70 38.64 11.83 9.18
CA ASP A 70 38.27 12.33 7.86
C ASP A 70 37.17 13.39 7.92
N THR A 71 36.65 13.74 9.11
CA THR A 71 35.55 14.69 9.28
C THR A 71 35.77 15.99 8.52
N ALA A 72 36.92 16.65 8.72
CA ALA A 72 37.16 17.97 8.11
C ALA A 72 37.29 17.89 6.57
N ALA A 73 37.92 16.82 6.06
CA ALA A 73 38.08 16.61 4.63
C ALA A 73 36.74 16.33 3.94
N ILE A 74 35.92 15.47 4.54
CA ILE A 74 34.59 15.15 4.01
C ILE A 74 33.69 16.39 4.08
N GLN A 75 33.71 17.14 5.18
CA GLN A 75 32.95 18.37 5.31
C GLN A 75 33.34 19.40 4.25
N ALA A 76 34.64 19.54 3.93
CA ALA A 76 35.08 20.42 2.85
C ALA A 76 34.54 19.98 1.48
N GLY A 77 34.48 18.67 1.22
CA GLY A 77 33.83 18.12 0.03
C GLY A 77 32.34 18.46 -0.03
N LEU A 78 31.61 18.28 1.08
CA LEU A 78 30.19 18.64 1.18
C LEU A 78 29.98 20.15 0.97
N ASP A 79 30.75 21.00 1.64
CA ASP A 79 30.63 22.46 1.54
C ASP A 79 30.84 22.94 0.10
N SER A 80 31.72 22.26 -0.66
CA SER A 80 31.99 22.58 -2.06
C SER A 80 30.82 22.26 -3.02
N LEU A 81 29.87 21.41 -2.61
CA LEU A 81 28.64 21.13 -3.37
C LEU A 81 27.57 22.22 -3.23
N ARG A 82 27.71 23.14 -2.27
CA ARG A 82 26.59 24.01 -1.85
C ARG A 82 25.91 24.76 -2.99
N ASN A 83 26.65 25.47 -3.85
CA ASN A 83 26.05 26.29 -4.90
C ASN A 83 25.92 25.51 -6.23
N MET A 84 24.84 24.75 -6.38
CA MET A 84 24.63 23.88 -7.54
C MET A 84 24.37 24.63 -8.86
N ALA A 85 23.92 25.89 -8.79
CA ALA A 85 23.68 26.71 -9.97
C ALA A 85 24.96 27.10 -10.70
N THR A 86 26.08 27.26 -9.97
CA THR A 86 27.38 27.64 -10.57
C THR A 86 28.41 26.53 -10.55
N ASN A 87 28.17 25.46 -9.79
CA ASN A 87 29.07 24.31 -9.75
C ASN A 87 29.01 23.52 -11.07
N ASN A 88 30.17 23.01 -11.53
CA ASN A 88 30.27 22.22 -12.76
C ASN A 88 30.28 20.69 -12.51
N TRP A 89 30.01 20.27 -11.26
CA TRP A 89 29.84 18.89 -10.85
C TRP A 89 28.77 18.82 -9.74
N SER A 90 28.24 17.63 -9.49
CA SER A 90 27.15 17.37 -8.54
C SER A 90 27.39 16.16 -7.65
N VAL A 91 28.33 15.27 -8.03
CA VAL A 91 28.55 13.99 -7.36
C VAL A 91 29.84 14.02 -6.52
N LEU A 92 29.69 13.82 -5.21
CA LEU A 92 30.80 13.57 -4.29
C LEU A 92 30.98 12.06 -4.09
N TYR A 93 32.07 11.53 -4.65
CA TYR A 93 32.38 10.12 -4.69
C TYR A 93 33.29 9.65 -3.55
N PHE A 94 32.96 8.51 -2.97
CA PHE A 94 33.72 7.82 -1.94
C PHE A 94 34.30 6.51 -2.49
N PRO A 95 35.61 6.48 -2.83
CA PRO A 95 36.32 5.24 -3.13
C PRO A 95 36.26 4.26 -1.96
N ALA A 96 36.45 2.96 -2.23
CA ALA A 96 36.57 1.95 -1.18
C ALA A 96 37.53 2.38 -0.06
N GLY A 97 37.12 2.15 1.18
CA GLY A 97 37.84 2.64 2.36
C GLY A 97 36.94 2.79 3.59
N ILE A 98 37.59 2.99 4.73
CA ILE A 98 36.93 3.20 6.02
C ILE A 98 37.21 4.64 6.45
N TYR A 99 36.20 5.49 6.36
CA TYR A 99 36.28 6.92 6.66
C TYR A 99 35.80 7.16 8.08
N ARG A 100 36.73 7.31 9.02
CA ARG A 100 36.40 7.56 10.42
C ARG A 100 36.06 9.04 10.61
N ILE A 101 34.91 9.34 11.21
CA ILE A 101 34.48 10.70 11.55
C ILE A 101 34.34 10.87 13.06
N THR A 102 34.79 11.99 13.64
CA THR A 102 34.62 12.28 15.08
C THR A 102 33.56 13.31 15.40
N GLN A 103 33.06 14.02 14.38
CA GLN A 103 32.00 15.00 14.50
C GLN A 103 30.95 14.79 13.41
N GLN A 104 29.75 15.33 13.64
CA GLN A 104 28.64 15.32 12.70
C GLN A 104 29.03 16.01 11.39
N LEU A 105 28.83 15.32 10.27
CA LEU A 105 28.83 15.93 8.94
C LEU A 105 27.50 16.67 8.74
N THR A 106 27.53 17.88 8.20
CA THR A 106 26.32 18.69 8.10
C THR A 106 26.24 19.52 6.83
N THR A 107 25.05 19.63 6.28
CA THR A 107 24.70 20.63 5.26
C THR A 107 23.54 21.48 5.73
N VAL A 108 23.48 22.74 5.28
CA VAL A 108 22.40 23.66 5.64
C VAL A 108 22.01 24.47 4.41
N ARG A 109 20.73 24.42 4.05
CA ARG A 109 20.15 25.26 3.00
C ARG A 109 19.83 26.64 3.54
N THR A 110 20.31 27.66 2.84
CA THR A 110 20.02 29.07 3.08
C THR A 110 19.34 29.73 1.87
N THR A 111 19.55 29.17 0.68
CA THR A 111 18.90 29.59 -0.56
C THR A 111 18.24 28.38 -1.24
N HIS A 112 17.38 28.65 -2.22
CA HIS A 112 16.69 27.61 -2.97
C HIS A 112 17.65 26.64 -3.67
N HIS A 113 18.73 27.16 -4.27
CA HIS A 113 19.70 26.38 -5.06
C HIS A 113 20.77 25.69 -4.21
N ASP A 114 20.76 25.89 -2.89
CA ASP A 114 21.71 25.22 -2.01
C ASP A 114 21.48 23.69 -2.08
N PHE A 115 22.50 22.95 -2.52
CA PHE A 115 22.53 21.48 -2.64
C PHE A 115 21.43 20.86 -3.55
N LEU A 116 20.80 21.65 -4.42
CA LEU A 116 19.75 21.18 -5.33
C LEU A 116 20.31 20.18 -6.36
N GLY A 117 19.97 18.90 -6.23
CA GLY A 117 20.49 17.82 -7.08
C GLY A 117 21.90 17.36 -6.74
N SER A 118 22.40 17.64 -5.53
CA SER A 118 23.69 17.08 -5.08
C SER A 118 23.58 15.58 -4.85
N GLU A 119 24.64 14.83 -5.15
CA GLU A 119 24.68 13.38 -4.97
C GLU A 119 25.91 12.94 -4.17
N ILE A 120 25.73 11.90 -3.36
CA ILE A 120 26.78 11.27 -2.56
C ILE A 120 26.78 9.79 -2.90
N ILE A 121 27.89 9.30 -3.45
CA ILE A 121 27.95 7.93 -3.98
C ILE A 121 29.22 7.23 -3.50
N GLY A 122 29.06 6.05 -2.89
CA GLY A 122 30.17 5.14 -2.59
C GLY A 122 30.48 4.16 -3.73
N GLU A 123 31.69 3.62 -3.73
CA GLU A 123 32.09 2.57 -4.68
C GLU A 123 31.26 1.30 -4.53
N ASN A 124 31.20 0.77 -3.32
CA ASN A 124 30.45 -0.43 -2.97
C ASN A 124 30.11 -0.36 -1.47
N PRO A 125 28.83 -0.51 -1.08
CA PRO A 125 28.44 -0.42 0.32
C PRO A 125 29.19 -1.40 1.22
N GLU A 126 29.62 -2.56 0.72
CA GLU A 126 30.33 -3.57 1.51
C GLU A 126 31.80 -3.21 1.79
N THR A 127 32.39 -2.29 1.02
CA THR A 127 33.80 -1.89 1.14
C THR A 127 34.02 -0.39 1.38
N THR A 128 32.96 0.42 1.31
CA THR A 128 33.00 1.87 1.51
C THR A 128 32.16 2.24 2.73
N SER A 129 32.82 2.58 3.83
CA SER A 129 32.15 2.82 5.12
C SER A 129 32.51 4.18 5.72
N ILE A 130 31.52 4.93 6.19
CA ILE A 130 31.68 6.02 7.16
C ILE A 130 31.47 5.42 8.55
N VAL A 131 32.45 5.60 9.44
CA VAL A 131 32.46 4.98 10.77
C VAL A 131 32.48 6.06 11.85
N TRP A 132 31.58 5.95 12.82
CA TRP A 132 31.54 6.88 13.95
C TRP A 132 32.69 6.63 14.94
N GLY A 133 33.50 7.66 15.16
CA GLY A 133 34.54 7.74 16.17
C GLY A 133 34.34 8.88 17.17
N GLY A 134 33.17 9.52 17.15
CA GLY A 134 32.81 10.64 18.03
C GLY A 134 32.18 10.20 19.36
N ALA A 135 31.62 11.16 20.09
CA ALA A 135 30.96 10.90 21.37
C ALA A 135 29.67 10.05 21.21
N ALA A 136 29.29 9.34 22.27
CA ALA A 136 28.00 8.64 22.31
C ALA A 136 26.83 9.62 22.19
N GLY A 137 25.76 9.22 21.52
CA GLY A 137 24.58 10.06 21.29
C GLY A 137 24.67 10.94 20.03
N GLY A 138 25.79 10.92 19.30
CA GLY A 138 26.00 11.78 18.14
C GLY A 138 25.20 11.37 16.90
N THR A 139 25.03 12.32 15.98
CA THR A 139 24.49 12.10 14.64
C THR A 139 25.65 12.04 13.65
N MET A 140 25.70 11.00 12.81
CA MET A 140 26.78 10.85 11.83
C MET A 140 26.67 11.88 10.71
N PHE A 141 25.48 11.98 10.09
CA PHE A 141 25.27 12.84 8.94
C PHE A 141 23.91 13.54 8.98
N ARG A 142 23.93 14.87 8.89
CA ARG A 142 22.73 15.70 8.70
C ARG A 142 22.72 16.26 7.28
N TRP A 143 21.73 15.86 6.50
CA TRP A 143 21.67 16.11 5.06
C TRP A 143 20.38 16.88 4.70
N SER A 144 20.55 18.09 4.16
CA SER A 144 19.44 19.02 3.86
C SER A 144 19.19 19.20 2.36
N ALA A 145 19.87 18.44 1.50
CA ALA A 145 19.68 18.52 0.06
C ALA A 145 18.27 18.06 -0.37
N TRP A 146 17.97 18.30 -1.64
CA TRP A 146 16.69 17.97 -2.29
C TRP A 146 16.92 17.75 -3.78
N TYR A 147 16.05 16.97 -4.43
CA TYR A 147 16.32 16.34 -5.74
C TYR A 147 17.58 15.46 -5.74
N ASP A 148 17.98 14.99 -4.56
CA ASP A 148 19.33 14.48 -4.28
C ASP A 148 19.40 12.95 -4.27
N LYS A 149 20.62 12.43 -4.10
CA LYS A 149 20.88 10.99 -3.99
C LYS A 149 21.95 10.70 -2.96
N VAL A 150 21.73 9.69 -2.12
CA VAL A 150 22.78 9.09 -1.30
C VAL A 150 22.78 7.59 -1.55
N SER A 151 23.90 7.06 -2.04
CA SER A 151 23.94 5.67 -2.51
C SER A 151 25.25 4.95 -2.23
N ARG A 152 25.18 3.61 -2.11
CA ARG A 152 26.33 2.70 -2.09
C ARG A 152 27.33 2.90 -0.94
N LEU A 153 26.84 3.25 0.25
CA LEU A 153 27.65 3.53 1.43
C LEU A 153 27.20 2.73 2.65
N THR A 154 28.17 2.37 3.52
CA THR A 154 27.89 1.92 4.88
C THR A 154 27.99 3.09 5.88
N PHE A 155 27.01 3.23 6.76
CA PHE A 155 27.04 4.04 7.98
C PHE A 155 27.12 3.10 9.20
N ASP A 156 28.28 3.06 9.85
CA ASP A 156 28.52 2.26 11.06
C ASP A 156 28.55 3.16 12.30
N GLY A 157 27.51 3.06 13.14
CA GLY A 157 27.39 3.83 14.36
C GLY A 157 28.27 3.33 15.52
N LYS A 158 28.89 2.16 15.40
CA LYS A 158 29.75 1.52 16.40
C LYS A 158 29.10 1.33 17.78
N GLY A 159 27.78 1.33 17.87
CA GLY A 159 27.01 1.32 19.12
C GLY A 159 27.05 2.66 19.87
N LEU A 160 27.55 3.73 19.24
CA LEU A 160 27.78 5.03 19.86
C LEU A 160 26.95 6.14 19.22
N ALA A 161 26.83 6.17 17.89
CA ALA A 161 25.99 7.16 17.21
C ALA A 161 24.50 6.86 17.45
N SER A 162 23.72 7.89 17.79
CA SER A 162 22.27 7.77 17.89
C SER A 162 21.56 7.93 16.55
N ASN A 163 22.17 8.57 15.55
CA ASN A 163 21.56 8.69 14.22
C ASN A 163 22.57 8.43 13.11
N GLY A 164 22.15 7.70 12.08
CA GLY A 164 22.89 7.52 10.84
C GLY A 164 22.76 8.77 9.96
N ILE A 165 21.70 8.83 9.15
CA ILE A 165 21.33 10.02 8.37
C ILE A 165 20.11 10.68 9.00
N VAL A 166 20.19 12.00 9.20
CA VAL A 166 19.04 12.85 9.54
C VAL A 166 18.75 13.79 8.38
N ARG A 167 17.57 13.63 7.78
CA ARG A 167 17.01 14.52 6.76
C ARG A 167 16.20 15.58 7.47
N ALA A 168 16.70 16.81 7.51
CA ALA A 168 16.09 17.91 8.28
C ALA A 168 16.55 19.27 7.75
N GLY A 169 15.96 20.35 8.26
CA GLY A 169 16.10 21.69 7.71
C GLY A 169 14.91 22.03 6.82
N ALA A 170 15.13 22.54 5.61
CA ALA A 170 14.06 22.92 4.69
C ALA A 170 13.37 21.70 4.05
N PHE A 171 12.15 21.92 3.50
CA PHE A 171 11.40 20.90 2.76
C PHE A 171 12.25 20.25 1.66
N SER A 172 12.23 18.92 1.58
CA SER A 172 12.98 18.14 0.59
C SER A 172 12.06 17.16 -0.14
N THR A 173 12.36 16.92 -1.41
CA THR A 173 11.56 16.11 -2.32
C THR A 173 12.41 15.45 -3.40
N TYR A 174 11.83 14.51 -4.16
CA TYR A 174 12.46 13.81 -5.30
C TYR A 174 13.85 13.23 -4.97
N SER A 175 13.96 12.47 -3.89
CA SER A 175 15.26 12.03 -3.36
C SER A 175 15.40 10.51 -3.34
N GLU A 176 16.62 9.99 -3.48
CA GLU A 176 16.91 8.56 -3.46
C GLU A 176 17.95 8.22 -2.39
N MET A 177 17.59 7.31 -1.49
CA MET A 177 18.49 6.63 -0.56
C MET A 177 18.58 5.18 -0.99
N SER A 178 19.68 4.77 -1.64
CA SER A 178 19.75 3.44 -2.26
C SER A 178 21.03 2.67 -1.99
N ASP A 179 20.92 1.34 -1.94
CA ASP A 179 22.07 0.45 -1.77
C ASP A 179 22.95 0.83 -0.55
N LEU A 180 22.33 1.29 0.55
CA LEU A 180 23.00 1.68 1.79
C LEU A 180 23.00 0.56 2.82
N ILE A 181 24.01 0.56 3.69
CA ILE A 181 24.03 -0.27 4.90
C ILE A 181 24.08 0.64 6.12
N PHE A 182 23.17 0.43 7.06
CA PHE A 182 23.22 1.01 8.39
C PHE A 182 23.44 -0.10 9.41
N LYS A 183 24.38 0.09 10.34
CA LYS A 183 24.62 -0.90 11.39
C LYS A 183 25.04 -0.28 12.71
N ASP A 184 24.63 -0.93 13.79
CA ASP A 184 25.07 -0.64 15.16
C ASP A 184 24.79 0.81 15.58
N ILE A 185 23.56 1.29 15.32
CA ILE A 185 23.10 2.64 15.66
C ILE A 185 21.97 2.52 16.71
N PRO A 186 22.23 2.72 18.02
CA PRO A 186 21.24 2.62 19.09
C PRO A 186 20.18 3.76 19.10
N GLY A 187 19.89 4.35 17.95
CA GLY A 187 18.76 5.26 17.70
C GLY A 187 18.20 5.03 16.30
N VAL A 188 18.10 6.08 15.48
CA VAL A 188 17.45 6.00 14.16
C VAL A 188 18.50 5.91 13.05
N CYS A 189 18.45 4.85 12.25
CA CYS A 189 19.40 4.66 11.15
C CYS A 189 19.16 5.67 10.01
N LEU A 190 17.92 5.76 9.51
CA LEU A 190 17.49 6.78 8.55
C LEU A 190 16.31 7.56 9.12
N ASN A 191 16.55 8.83 9.45
CA ASN A 191 15.59 9.69 10.10
C ASN A 191 15.05 10.75 9.11
N LEU A 192 13.78 10.62 8.71
CA LEU A 192 13.09 11.51 7.79
C LEU A 192 12.32 12.58 8.57
N GLY A 193 12.98 13.71 8.78
CA GLY A 193 12.54 14.75 9.70
C GLY A 193 13.17 14.59 11.07
N ASN A 194 12.93 15.58 11.93
CA ASN A 194 13.38 15.59 13.33
C ASN A 194 12.55 16.55 14.20
N GLY A 195 11.28 16.78 13.83
CA GLY A 195 10.38 17.67 14.56
C GLY A 195 10.67 19.17 14.34
N GLU A 196 11.43 19.52 13.30
CA GLU A 196 11.66 20.92 12.89
C GLU A 196 10.47 21.51 12.09
N GLY A 197 9.42 20.74 11.82
CA GLY A 197 8.17 21.21 11.22
C GLY A 197 8.18 21.33 9.69
N TYR A 198 9.27 20.93 9.04
CA TYR A 198 9.38 20.90 7.59
C TYR A 198 9.19 19.48 7.05
N GLY A 199 8.44 19.34 5.96
CA GLY A 199 8.14 18.03 5.36
C GLY A 199 9.30 17.41 4.58
N ILE A 200 9.32 16.08 4.51
CA ILE A 200 10.18 15.30 3.61
C ILE A 200 9.26 14.46 2.73
N ALA A 201 9.19 14.75 1.44
CA ALA A 201 8.28 14.07 0.53
C ALA A 201 9.02 13.27 -0.55
N GLU A 202 8.32 12.35 -1.22
CA GLU A 202 8.79 11.68 -2.44
C GLU A 202 10.20 11.05 -2.30
N GLU A 203 10.47 10.44 -1.15
CA GLU A 203 11.76 9.84 -0.80
C GLU A 203 11.75 8.34 -1.14
N MET A 204 12.64 7.94 -2.05
CA MET A 204 12.80 6.55 -2.46
C MET A 204 13.89 5.87 -1.64
N ILE A 205 13.50 4.90 -0.81
CA ILE A 205 14.37 4.09 0.04
C ILE A 205 14.47 2.70 -0.61
N LEU A 206 15.58 2.43 -1.29
CA LEU A 206 15.70 1.32 -2.24
C LEU A 206 16.87 0.39 -1.92
N ARG A 207 16.59 -0.90 -1.67
CA ARG A 207 17.64 -1.93 -1.42
C ARG A 207 18.59 -1.61 -0.27
N ASN A 208 18.10 -0.93 0.76
CA ASN A 208 18.91 -0.62 1.94
C ASN A 208 18.92 -1.79 2.92
N ARG A 209 19.97 -1.88 3.74
CA ARG A 209 20.12 -2.90 4.79
C ARG A 209 20.28 -2.24 6.15
N PHE A 210 19.44 -2.60 7.12
CA PHE A 210 19.41 -2.03 8.46
C PHE A 210 19.66 -3.11 9.50
N TYR A 211 20.77 -3.01 10.22
CA TYR A 211 21.20 -4.01 11.20
C TYR A 211 21.31 -3.41 12.60
N ARG A 212 20.59 -3.99 13.57
CA ARG A 212 20.73 -3.64 15.00
C ARG A 212 20.55 -2.15 15.27
N CYS A 213 19.59 -1.53 14.59
CA CYS A 213 19.14 -0.17 14.88
C CYS A 213 18.07 -0.20 15.99
N THR A 214 17.92 0.87 16.78
CA THR A 214 16.67 1.02 17.54
C THR A 214 15.51 1.21 16.56
N THR A 215 15.66 2.09 15.59
CA THR A 215 14.70 2.26 14.49
C THR A 215 15.44 2.24 13.15
N GLY A 216 14.99 1.42 12.20
CA GLY A 216 15.55 1.39 10.85
C GLY A 216 15.26 2.70 10.10
N VAL A 217 13.98 2.95 9.81
CA VAL A 217 13.47 4.17 9.17
C VAL A 217 12.45 4.84 10.08
N ALA A 218 12.54 6.16 10.28
CA ALA A 218 11.53 6.94 11.00
C ALA A 218 11.03 8.12 10.17
N THR A 219 9.75 8.45 10.29
CA THR A 219 9.12 9.69 9.80
C THR A 219 8.61 10.53 10.97
N TRP A 220 8.52 11.86 10.84
CA TRP A 220 8.18 12.76 11.96
C TRP A 220 7.06 13.76 11.74
N ASP A 221 6.95 14.32 10.54
CA ASP A 221 6.09 15.48 10.29
C ASP A 221 4.87 15.07 9.42
N TRP A 222 3.72 15.74 9.58
CA TRP A 222 2.51 15.43 8.78
C TRP A 222 2.70 15.63 7.28
N ASN A 223 3.64 16.48 6.89
CA ASN A 223 4.03 16.68 5.50
C ASN A 223 5.23 15.77 5.11
N THR A 224 5.42 14.66 5.83
CA THR A 224 6.32 13.57 5.45
C THR A 224 5.52 12.55 4.66
N LEU A 225 5.40 12.78 3.37
CA LEU A 225 4.45 12.10 2.49
C LEU A 225 5.20 11.28 1.45
N ASP A 226 4.56 10.23 0.94
CA ASP A 226 5.08 9.48 -0.20
C ASP A 226 6.50 8.92 0.04
N ILE A 227 6.69 8.34 1.22
CA ILE A 227 7.92 7.63 1.57
C ILE A 227 7.85 6.22 1.02
N TYR A 228 8.68 5.92 0.03
CA TYR A 228 8.66 4.64 -0.70
C TYR A 228 9.77 3.74 -0.19
N VAL A 229 9.44 2.72 0.61
CA VAL A 229 10.41 1.75 1.14
C VAL A 229 10.31 0.44 0.36
N TRP A 230 11.26 0.21 -0.54
CA TRP A 230 11.25 -0.90 -1.49
C TRP A 230 12.49 -1.79 -1.37
N TYR A 231 12.27 -3.10 -1.49
CA TYR A 231 13.33 -4.12 -1.55
C TYR A 231 14.37 -4.02 -0.43
N SER A 232 14.02 -3.46 0.73
CA SER A 232 14.94 -3.23 1.83
C SER A 232 14.93 -4.39 2.83
N TYR A 233 16.02 -4.52 3.57
CA TYR A 233 16.25 -5.62 4.51
C TYR A 233 16.50 -5.09 5.92
N PHE A 234 15.76 -5.60 6.89
CA PHE A 234 15.80 -5.18 8.28
C PHE A 234 16.07 -6.39 9.17
N GLU A 235 17.16 -6.37 9.94
CA GLU A 235 17.54 -7.48 10.81
C GLU A 235 17.92 -7.00 12.21
N ASP A 236 17.32 -7.64 13.21
CA ASP A 236 17.57 -7.42 14.64
C ASP A 236 17.40 -5.94 15.08
N ASN A 237 16.53 -5.20 14.39
CA ASN A 237 16.14 -3.85 14.80
C ASN A 237 15.12 -3.91 15.94
N ASN A 238 14.99 -2.86 16.75
CA ASN A 238 13.86 -2.81 17.69
C ASN A 238 12.55 -2.56 16.93
N VAL A 239 12.50 -1.51 16.10
CA VAL A 239 11.44 -1.26 15.13
C VAL A 239 12.06 -1.11 13.73
N ALA A 240 11.54 -1.77 12.71
CA ALA A 240 12.09 -1.60 11.35
C ALA A 240 11.65 -0.27 10.72
N ILE A 241 10.34 0.00 10.64
CA ILE A 241 9.77 1.26 10.15
C ILE A 241 8.84 1.85 11.22
N ASN A 242 9.14 3.07 11.67
CA ASN A 242 8.33 3.78 12.65
C ASN A 242 7.77 5.08 12.06
N ASN A 243 6.47 5.09 11.80
CA ASN A 243 5.77 6.28 11.34
C ASN A 243 5.33 7.13 12.53
N ALA A 244 6.07 8.17 12.91
CA ALA A 244 5.61 9.06 13.96
C ALA A 244 4.52 10.02 13.46
N ALA A 245 4.58 10.46 12.19
CA ALA A 245 3.51 11.13 11.45
C ALA A 245 3.78 11.09 9.92
N GLY A 246 2.74 11.30 9.12
CA GLY A 246 2.80 11.23 7.66
C GLY A 246 2.32 9.90 7.09
N ALA A 247 2.83 9.54 5.92
CA ALA A 247 2.49 8.31 5.18
C ALA A 247 3.74 7.54 4.73
N PHE A 248 3.64 6.22 4.63
CA PHE A 248 4.67 5.39 4.03
C PHE A 248 4.10 4.23 3.21
N HIS A 249 4.90 3.74 2.27
CA HIS A 249 4.57 2.65 1.38
C HIS A 249 5.69 1.61 1.39
N ALA A 250 5.46 0.46 2.01
CA ALA A 250 6.45 -0.60 2.23
C ALA A 250 6.20 -1.81 1.31
N TYR A 251 7.02 -1.98 0.27
CA TYR A 251 6.82 -2.99 -0.77
C TYR A 251 8.03 -3.93 -0.87
N GLU A 252 7.80 -5.24 -0.95
CA GLU A 252 8.84 -6.25 -1.19
C GLU A 252 10.00 -6.24 -0.16
N ASN A 253 9.77 -5.74 1.05
CA ASN A 253 10.78 -5.69 2.10
C ASN A 253 10.87 -7.03 2.84
N ARG A 254 12.01 -7.20 3.52
CA ARG A 254 12.29 -8.36 4.36
C ARG A 254 12.59 -7.92 5.77
N PHE A 255 11.83 -8.47 6.70
CA PHE A 255 11.98 -8.19 8.12
C PHE A 255 12.36 -9.45 8.87
N VAL A 256 13.40 -9.37 9.67
CA VAL A 256 13.99 -10.51 10.36
C VAL A 256 14.21 -10.14 11.83
N ARG A 257 13.45 -10.79 12.71
CA ARG A 257 13.63 -10.73 14.18
C ARG A 257 13.61 -9.29 14.74
N SER A 258 12.67 -8.47 14.29
CA SER A 258 12.42 -7.18 14.95
C SER A 258 11.98 -7.41 16.40
N GLN A 259 12.63 -6.71 17.35
CA GLN A 259 12.45 -6.98 18.78
C GLN A 259 11.10 -6.45 19.33
N THR A 260 10.55 -5.41 18.70
CA THR A 260 9.22 -4.87 19.00
C THR A 260 8.26 -5.10 17.84
N ALA A 261 8.57 -4.59 16.65
CA ALA A 261 7.71 -4.75 15.47
C ALA A 261 8.44 -4.43 14.17
N ASP A 262 7.97 -4.97 13.06
CA ASP A 262 8.44 -4.51 11.75
C ASP A 262 7.88 -3.11 11.44
N LEU A 263 6.59 -2.88 11.73
CA LEU A 263 5.89 -1.64 11.44
C LEU A 263 5.20 -1.09 12.70
N ARG A 264 5.37 0.21 12.99
CA ARG A 264 4.56 0.95 13.97
C ARG A 264 4.15 2.31 13.40
N ALA A 265 2.97 2.81 13.78
CA ALA A 265 2.52 4.15 13.39
C ALA A 265 1.71 4.84 14.49
N GLY A 266 2.14 6.03 14.92
CA GLY A 266 1.53 6.77 16.04
C GLY A 266 0.39 7.73 15.67
N VAL A 267 0.28 8.10 14.40
CA VAL A 267 -0.79 8.88 13.75
C VAL A 267 -0.63 8.60 12.25
N ASN A 268 -1.70 8.59 11.45
CA ASN A 268 -1.56 8.11 10.08
C ASN A 268 -2.43 8.82 9.04
N MET A 269 -1.81 9.03 7.90
CA MET A 269 -2.42 9.26 6.59
C MET A 269 -2.54 7.91 5.86
N VAL A 270 -2.73 7.86 4.54
CA VAL A 270 -2.91 6.56 3.86
C VAL A 270 -1.57 5.85 3.71
N SER A 271 -1.44 4.62 4.24
CA SER A 271 -0.23 3.80 4.12
C SER A 271 -0.52 2.45 3.46
N SER A 272 0.47 1.89 2.75
CA SER A 272 0.31 0.61 2.04
C SER A 272 1.50 -0.33 2.26
N VAL A 273 1.22 -1.61 2.43
CA VAL A 273 2.16 -2.64 2.85
C VAL A 273 1.94 -3.86 1.98
N ILE A 274 2.78 -4.04 0.96
CA ILE A 274 2.55 -4.97 -0.14
C ILE A 274 3.71 -5.96 -0.30
N ASN A 275 3.40 -7.26 -0.38
CA ASN A 275 4.34 -8.34 -0.70
C ASN A 275 5.59 -8.40 0.19
N ASN A 276 5.51 -7.95 1.44
CA ASN A 276 6.64 -8.05 2.36
C ASN A 276 6.74 -9.45 2.97
N VAL A 277 7.93 -9.84 3.40
CA VAL A 277 8.16 -11.10 4.13
C VAL A 277 8.74 -10.81 5.51
N SER A 278 8.09 -11.34 6.55
CA SER A 278 8.55 -11.24 7.94
C SER A 278 8.84 -12.62 8.51
N LEU A 279 9.97 -12.74 9.20
CA LEU A 279 10.42 -13.98 9.83
C LEU A 279 10.91 -13.73 11.26
N GLY A 280 10.17 -14.27 12.23
CA GLY A 280 10.58 -14.32 13.64
C GLY A 280 10.55 -12.99 14.39
N SER A 281 9.92 -11.95 13.83
CA SER A 281 9.71 -10.67 14.52
C SER A 281 8.68 -10.79 15.63
N LYS A 282 8.74 -9.92 16.65
CA LYS A 282 7.75 -9.97 17.74
C LYS A 282 6.32 -9.74 17.21
N SER A 283 6.15 -8.72 16.38
CA SER A 283 4.94 -8.45 15.61
C SER A 283 5.34 -7.97 14.21
N PHE A 284 4.50 -8.20 13.19
CA PHE A 284 4.69 -7.56 11.89
C PHE A 284 4.21 -6.11 11.95
N ALA A 285 3.01 -5.86 12.48
CA ALA A 285 2.51 -4.53 12.73
C ALA A 285 2.06 -4.41 14.18
N ALA A 286 2.57 -3.42 14.91
CA ALA A 286 2.19 -3.15 16.30
C ALA A 286 1.73 -1.72 16.50
N ASP A 287 0.51 -1.57 17.01
CA ASP A 287 -0.13 -0.28 17.28
C ASP A 287 -0.20 0.60 16.02
N ILE A 288 -0.41 0.00 14.84
CA ILE A 288 -0.52 0.76 13.60
C ILE A 288 -1.89 1.46 13.54
N GLN A 289 -1.88 2.79 13.42
CA GLN A 289 -3.08 3.64 13.33
C GLN A 289 -3.45 4.05 11.90
N GLY A 290 -4.70 4.52 11.68
CA GLY A 290 -5.26 5.04 10.42
C GLY A 290 -5.32 4.11 9.21
N ASN A 291 -5.61 4.64 8.01
CA ASN A 291 -5.94 3.85 6.82
C ASN A 291 -4.75 3.02 6.32
N VAL A 292 -4.88 1.69 6.40
CA VAL A 292 -3.81 0.76 6.03
C VAL A 292 -4.28 -0.31 5.05
N HIS A 293 -3.50 -0.51 4.00
CA HIS A 293 -3.71 -1.54 2.98
C HIS A 293 -2.61 -2.59 3.05
N PHE A 294 -2.97 -3.80 3.49
CA PHE A 294 -2.10 -4.97 3.55
C PHE A 294 -2.43 -5.93 2.42
N GLN A 295 -1.48 -6.16 1.52
CA GLN A 295 -1.68 -7.10 0.42
C GLN A 295 -0.50 -8.06 0.24
N GLY A 296 -0.77 -9.36 0.12
CA GLY A 296 0.24 -10.33 -0.30
C GLY A 296 1.40 -10.55 0.67
N ASN A 297 1.32 -10.03 1.91
CA ASN A 297 2.40 -10.15 2.87
C ASN A 297 2.48 -11.57 3.42
N LYS A 298 3.70 -12.05 3.69
CA LYS A 298 3.98 -13.36 4.25
C LYS A 298 4.64 -13.21 5.62
N ILE A 299 3.91 -13.52 6.68
CA ILE A 299 4.29 -13.26 8.06
C ILE A 299 4.45 -14.61 8.77
N TYR A 300 5.68 -14.93 9.17
CA TYR A 300 6.04 -16.24 9.70
C TYR A 300 6.61 -16.17 11.12
N GLY A 301 6.02 -16.97 12.01
CA GLY A 301 6.55 -17.27 13.33
C GLY A 301 6.72 -16.05 14.23
N THR A 302 5.73 -15.14 14.27
CA THR A 302 5.82 -14.03 15.23
C THR A 302 5.77 -14.54 16.67
N THR A 303 6.37 -13.80 17.60
CA THR A 303 6.36 -14.21 19.03
C THR A 303 5.22 -13.59 19.84
N ASP A 304 4.47 -12.66 19.23
CA ASP A 304 3.30 -11.97 19.77
C ASP A 304 2.25 -11.83 18.63
N ILE A 305 1.17 -11.07 18.85
CA ILE A 305 0.13 -10.80 17.86
C ILE A 305 0.76 -10.28 16.55
N PRO A 306 0.59 -10.98 15.41
CA PRO A 306 1.20 -10.59 14.13
C PRO A 306 0.75 -9.21 13.66
N LEU A 307 -0.56 -8.98 13.59
CA LEU A 307 -1.17 -7.72 13.18
C LEU A 307 -1.98 -7.14 14.34
N ASN A 308 -1.40 -6.18 15.04
CA ASN A 308 -2.08 -5.44 16.10
C ASN A 308 -2.37 -4.01 15.62
N ILE A 309 -3.62 -3.80 15.22
CA ILE A 309 -4.15 -2.65 14.50
C ILE A 309 -4.99 -1.80 15.46
N LEU A 310 -4.76 -0.49 15.50
CA LEU A 310 -5.35 0.42 16.50
C LEU A 310 -6.07 1.59 15.81
N ASP A 311 -7.34 1.84 16.11
CA ASP A 311 -8.09 3.02 15.65
C ASP A 311 -8.03 3.26 14.12
N VAL A 312 -8.32 2.22 13.34
CA VAL A 312 -8.12 2.20 11.88
C VAL A 312 -9.43 2.33 11.10
N SER A 313 -9.61 3.47 10.45
CA SER A 313 -10.86 3.81 9.75
C SER A 313 -10.67 4.06 8.25
N PRO A 314 -10.50 3.06 7.36
CA PRO A 314 -10.60 1.59 7.54
C PRO A 314 -9.36 0.78 7.07
N ALA A 315 -9.37 -0.55 7.31
CA ALA A 315 -8.30 -1.46 6.89
C ALA A 315 -8.68 -2.32 5.65
N THR A 316 -7.70 -2.75 4.88
CA THR A 316 -7.90 -3.76 3.83
C THR A 316 -6.80 -4.82 3.93
N LEU A 317 -7.20 -6.10 4.01
CA LEU A 317 -6.31 -7.26 4.16
C LEU A 317 -6.61 -8.24 3.01
N ILE A 318 -5.73 -8.28 2.02
CA ILE A 318 -5.93 -9.07 0.80
C ILE A 318 -4.77 -10.06 0.62
N ASP A 319 -5.08 -11.34 0.49
CA ASP A 319 -4.14 -12.41 0.12
C ASP A 319 -2.87 -12.49 1.00
N ASN A 320 -2.98 -12.12 2.28
CA ASN A 320 -1.86 -12.24 3.23
C ASN A 320 -1.77 -13.67 3.78
N VAL A 321 -0.56 -14.11 4.11
CA VAL A 321 -0.29 -15.36 4.85
C VAL A 321 0.23 -14.99 6.23
N ILE A 322 -0.46 -15.42 7.27
CA ILE A 322 -0.21 -14.97 8.64
C ILE A 322 -0.06 -16.15 9.58
N GLN A 323 1.06 -16.20 10.29
CA GLN A 323 1.37 -17.22 11.29
C GLN A 323 2.04 -16.57 12.52
N GLY A 324 1.34 -16.63 13.64
CA GLY A 324 1.83 -16.27 14.98
C GLY A 324 1.52 -17.35 16.01
N PRO A 325 1.60 -17.02 17.31
CA PRO A 325 1.31 -17.98 18.39
C PRO A 325 -0.16 -18.40 18.38
N ASP A 326 -0.43 -19.70 18.51
CA ASP A 326 -1.82 -20.25 18.48
C ASP A 326 -2.73 -19.72 19.59
N ALA A 327 -2.16 -19.36 20.74
CA ALA A 327 -2.91 -18.84 21.88
C ALA A 327 -3.39 -17.39 21.67
N LEU A 328 -2.94 -16.72 20.62
CA LEU A 328 -3.20 -15.31 20.34
C LEU A 328 -3.96 -15.15 19.00
N PRO A 329 -4.73 -14.06 18.84
CA PRO A 329 -5.26 -13.70 17.53
C PRO A 329 -4.13 -13.43 16.54
N GLN A 330 -4.37 -13.78 15.29
CA GLN A 330 -3.48 -13.47 14.17
C GLN A 330 -3.64 -12.02 13.72
N VAL A 331 -4.86 -11.47 13.85
CA VAL A 331 -5.19 -10.06 13.64
C VAL A 331 -6.02 -9.56 14.81
N GLN A 332 -5.61 -8.45 15.40
CA GLN A 332 -6.32 -7.77 16.46
C GLN A 332 -6.59 -6.34 16.01
N PHE A 333 -7.85 -5.98 15.81
CA PHE A 333 -8.27 -4.58 15.77
C PHE A 333 -8.51 -4.10 17.21
N ARG A 334 -8.28 -2.82 17.50
CA ARG A 334 -8.53 -2.20 18.81
C ARG A 334 -9.01 -0.77 18.60
N GLY A 335 -9.87 -0.28 19.50
CA GLY A 335 -10.21 1.13 19.57
C GLY A 335 -9.18 1.97 20.33
N PHE A 336 -9.28 3.30 20.20
CA PHE A 336 -8.45 4.23 20.97
C PHE A 336 -9.01 4.48 22.39
N GLN A 337 -8.11 4.66 23.36
CA GLN A 337 -8.47 5.02 24.73
C GLN A 337 -8.04 6.47 25.02
N GLN A 338 -8.99 7.34 25.37
CA GLN A 338 -8.68 8.69 25.84
C GLN A 338 -9.14 8.85 27.30
N GLY A 339 -8.20 8.80 28.24
CA GLY A 339 -8.52 8.89 29.67
C GLY A 339 -9.24 7.63 30.21
N ALA A 340 -10.30 7.83 30.98
CA ALA A 340 -11.15 6.74 31.50
C ALA A 340 -12.15 6.21 30.46
N ASP A 341 -12.37 6.96 29.38
CA ASP A 341 -13.32 6.63 28.34
C ASP A 341 -12.64 5.76 27.27
N ARG A 342 -13.20 4.57 27.05
CA ARG A 342 -12.82 3.68 25.94
C ARG A 342 -13.74 4.03 24.76
N TYR A 343 -13.18 4.55 23.68
CA TYR A 343 -13.93 4.77 22.45
C TYR A 343 -13.91 3.48 21.63
N HIS A 344 -15.07 3.08 21.11
CA HIS A 344 -15.14 2.07 20.06
C HIS A 344 -14.44 2.69 18.84
N GLY A 345 -13.24 2.23 18.50
CA GLY A 345 -12.54 2.72 17.31
C GLY A 345 -13.17 2.07 16.10
N ASN A 346 -13.43 2.86 15.07
CA ASN A 346 -13.90 2.39 13.77
C ASN A 346 -12.94 1.30 13.27
N SER A 347 -13.39 0.06 13.15
CA SER A 347 -12.64 -1.14 12.75
C SER A 347 -13.25 -1.81 11.50
N ASN A 348 -13.72 -1.01 10.55
CA ASN A 348 -14.28 -1.56 9.30
C ASN A 348 -13.13 -2.12 8.45
N ALA A 349 -13.34 -3.30 7.89
CA ALA A 349 -12.29 -3.96 7.12
C ALA A 349 -12.82 -4.78 5.94
N LEU A 350 -12.06 -4.78 4.84
CA LEU A 350 -12.18 -5.76 3.76
C LEU A 350 -11.14 -6.85 3.99
N LEU A 351 -11.58 -8.10 4.15
CA LEU A 351 -10.73 -9.27 4.26
C LEU A 351 -11.04 -10.20 3.09
N ALA A 352 -10.07 -10.42 2.19
CA ALA A 352 -10.26 -11.26 1.02
C ALA A 352 -9.05 -12.18 0.81
N GLY A 353 -9.26 -13.50 0.77
CA GLY A 353 -8.24 -14.48 0.38
C GLY A 353 -7.04 -14.66 1.34
N ASN A 354 -7.13 -14.17 2.58
CA ASN A 354 -6.03 -14.37 3.54
C ASN A 354 -5.97 -15.82 4.02
N THR A 355 -4.76 -16.28 4.33
CA THR A 355 -4.49 -17.57 4.96
C THR A 355 -3.94 -17.35 6.36
N PHE A 356 -4.64 -17.90 7.36
CA PHE A 356 -4.22 -17.91 8.75
C PHE A 356 -3.74 -19.31 9.12
N ALA A 357 -2.47 -19.42 9.51
CA ALA A 357 -1.89 -20.67 9.97
C ALA A 357 -1.94 -20.71 11.51
N THR A 358 -3.08 -21.15 12.03
CA THR A 358 -3.35 -21.26 13.46
C THR A 358 -4.33 -22.40 13.75
N ASN A 359 -4.24 -22.99 14.94
CA ASN A 359 -5.23 -23.93 15.44
C ASN A 359 -6.48 -23.22 16.03
N SER A 360 -6.46 -21.88 16.14
CA SER A 360 -7.62 -21.09 16.55
C SER A 360 -8.65 -21.00 15.42
N LEU A 361 -9.93 -21.21 15.75
CA LEU A 361 -11.04 -20.94 14.82
C LEU A 361 -11.28 -19.43 14.64
N TRP A 362 -10.67 -18.61 15.48
CA TRP A 362 -10.88 -17.17 15.57
C TRP A 362 -9.59 -16.39 15.37
N PRO A 363 -9.01 -16.43 14.15
CA PRO A 363 -7.73 -15.77 13.88
C PRO A 363 -7.84 -14.24 13.90
N VAL A 364 -9.04 -13.66 13.79
CA VAL A 364 -9.27 -12.22 13.81
C VAL A 364 -10.11 -11.84 15.01
N ARG A 365 -9.69 -10.81 15.75
CA ARG A 365 -10.40 -10.22 16.90
C ARG A 365 -10.50 -8.71 16.75
N VAL A 366 -11.56 -8.11 17.28
CA VAL A 366 -11.83 -6.65 17.12
C VAL A 366 -11.64 -5.82 18.39
N THR A 367 -11.46 -6.46 19.56
CA THR A 367 -11.15 -5.77 20.82
C THR A 367 -10.33 -6.65 21.76
N GLN A 368 -9.71 -6.04 22.80
CA GLN A 368 -9.09 -6.78 23.90
C GLN A 368 -10.17 -7.24 24.89
N ASP A 369 -10.17 -8.54 25.18
CA ASP A 369 -10.94 -9.19 26.24
C ASP A 369 -10.15 -9.09 27.58
N PRO A 370 -10.76 -8.69 28.72
CA PRO A 370 -12.17 -8.34 28.91
C PRO A 370 -12.51 -6.88 28.60
N PHE A 371 -13.62 -6.71 27.87
CA PHE A 371 -14.16 -5.43 27.42
C PHE A 371 -15.11 -4.80 28.47
N MET A 372 -15.34 -3.48 28.38
CA MET A 372 -16.42 -2.81 29.13
C MET A 372 -17.58 -2.62 28.16
N HIS A 373 -18.59 -3.48 28.23
CA HIS A 373 -19.66 -3.59 27.24
C HIS A 373 -20.74 -2.47 27.29
N GLY A 374 -20.30 -1.21 27.42
CA GLY A 374 -21.18 -0.05 27.57
C GLY A 374 -22.12 -0.14 28.77
N SER A 375 -23.19 0.67 28.80
CA SER A 375 -24.19 0.64 29.87
C SER A 375 -25.20 -0.52 29.74
N GLY A 376 -25.05 -1.39 28.73
CA GLY A 376 -26.02 -2.41 28.32
C GLY A 376 -25.56 -3.86 28.51
N ALA A 377 -24.27 -4.16 28.38
CA ALA A 377 -23.72 -5.46 28.76
C ALA A 377 -22.80 -5.32 29.98
N SER A 378 -23.14 -6.06 31.03
CA SER A 378 -22.52 -6.14 32.35
C SER A 378 -21.74 -4.94 32.91
N VAL A 379 -22.42 -4.17 33.77
CA VAL A 379 -21.75 -3.27 34.74
C VAL A 379 -21.25 -4.01 35.99
N ALA A 380 -21.44 -5.33 36.08
CA ALA A 380 -21.12 -6.12 37.26
C ALA A 380 -19.78 -6.86 37.07
N VAL A 381 -18.76 -6.42 37.80
CA VAL A 381 -17.42 -7.03 37.80
C VAL A 381 -17.51 -8.55 38.05
N GLY A 382 -16.91 -9.35 37.17
CA GLY A 382 -16.93 -10.83 37.21
C GLY A 382 -18.18 -11.48 36.62
N ARG A 383 -19.03 -10.71 35.92
CA ARG A 383 -20.27 -11.16 35.25
C ARG A 383 -20.32 -10.70 33.79
N GLU A 384 -19.17 -10.61 33.15
CA GLU A 384 -18.99 -10.13 31.78
C GLU A 384 -19.76 -11.00 30.78
N ILE A 385 -19.89 -10.56 29.53
CA ILE A 385 -20.75 -11.25 28.57
C ILE A 385 -20.20 -12.64 28.23
N GLU A 386 -18.88 -12.80 28.24
CA GLU A 386 -18.13 -14.03 27.99
C GLU A 386 -18.50 -15.15 28.96
N LYS A 387 -19.10 -14.81 30.10
CA LYS A 387 -19.60 -15.77 31.08
C LYS A 387 -20.77 -16.61 30.61
N VAL A 388 -21.37 -16.34 29.44
CA VAL A 388 -22.37 -17.25 28.84
C VAL A 388 -21.76 -18.37 28.01
N LYS A 389 -20.43 -18.50 27.95
CA LYS A 389 -19.79 -19.49 27.09
C LYS A 389 -18.47 -20.03 27.66
N ASP A 390 -18.21 -19.82 28.95
CA ASP A 390 -16.99 -20.32 29.58
C ASP A 390 -17.08 -21.79 29.99
N GLY A 391 -18.23 -22.44 29.77
CA GLY A 391 -18.45 -23.86 30.02
C GLY A 391 -18.58 -24.18 31.51
N ASP A 392 -18.73 -23.16 32.36
CA ASP A 392 -18.91 -23.27 33.80
C ASP A 392 -20.30 -22.72 34.18
N PRO A 393 -21.31 -23.60 34.40
CA PRO A 393 -22.66 -23.15 34.77
C PRO A 393 -22.75 -22.55 36.19
N SER A 394 -21.63 -22.41 36.91
CA SER A 394 -21.52 -21.66 38.17
C SER A 394 -21.15 -20.19 37.97
N THR A 395 -20.67 -19.82 36.79
CA THR A 395 -20.54 -18.44 36.33
C THR A 395 -21.77 -18.03 35.51
N TYR A 396 -21.96 -16.72 35.34
CA TYR A 396 -23.07 -16.19 34.56
C TYR A 396 -22.85 -14.74 34.17
N SER A 397 -23.43 -14.36 33.04
CA SER A 397 -23.48 -12.98 32.56
C SER A 397 -24.69 -12.25 33.15
N VAL A 398 -24.54 -10.94 33.33
CA VAL A 398 -25.64 -10.01 33.65
C VAL A 398 -25.71 -8.99 32.52
N ALA A 399 -26.85 -8.88 31.84
CA ALA A 399 -27.06 -7.89 30.79
C ALA A 399 -28.29 -7.04 31.09
N GLY A 400 -28.26 -5.79 30.63
CA GLY A 400 -29.26 -4.80 30.96
C GLY A 400 -30.31 -4.58 29.88
N MET A 401 -31.55 -4.34 30.30
CA MET A 401 -32.72 -4.19 29.42
C MET A 401 -33.06 -2.73 29.08
N TRP A 402 -32.07 -1.85 28.99
CA TRP A 402 -32.26 -0.41 28.69
C TRP A 402 -32.31 -0.11 27.20
N GLN A 403 -31.85 -1.02 26.36
CA GLN A 403 -31.85 -0.90 24.90
C GLN A 403 -32.96 -1.75 24.27
N ALA A 404 -33.30 -1.44 23.01
CA ALA A 404 -34.26 -2.22 22.24
C ALA A 404 -33.74 -3.61 21.83
N MET A 405 -32.41 -3.77 21.79
CA MET A 405 -31.73 -5.02 21.51
C MET A 405 -31.03 -5.44 22.79
N VAL A 406 -31.36 -6.62 23.34
CA VAL A 406 -30.77 -7.11 24.58
C VAL A 406 -30.47 -8.59 24.38
N GLY A 407 -29.28 -9.03 24.74
CA GLY A 407 -28.90 -10.43 24.64
C GLY A 407 -27.51 -10.58 24.04
N TYR A 408 -27.34 -11.60 23.20
CA TYR A 408 -26.03 -12.13 22.85
C TYR A 408 -25.92 -12.32 21.34
N GLN A 409 -24.91 -11.71 20.75
CA GLN A 409 -24.54 -11.90 19.35
C GLN A 409 -23.27 -12.75 19.27
N TRP A 410 -23.29 -13.76 18.42
CA TRP A 410 -22.18 -14.65 18.15
C TRP A 410 -21.88 -14.66 16.65
N ASN A 411 -20.61 -14.43 16.31
CA ASN A 411 -20.16 -14.55 14.94
C ASN A 411 -19.77 -16.01 14.68
N ALA A 412 -19.86 -16.49 13.44
CA ALA A 412 -19.25 -17.76 13.04
C ALA A 412 -17.76 -17.59 12.68
N PRO A 413 -16.91 -18.61 12.88
CA PRO A 413 -15.51 -18.57 12.45
C PRO A 413 -15.40 -18.09 10.99
N LEU A 414 -14.37 -17.28 10.70
CA LEU A 414 -14.23 -16.66 9.37
C LEU A 414 -14.21 -17.71 8.26
N GLY A 415 -14.98 -17.46 7.19
CA GLY A 415 -15.10 -18.39 6.06
C GLY A 415 -15.93 -19.64 6.37
N THR A 416 -16.58 -19.71 7.54
CA THR A 416 -17.51 -20.79 7.89
C THR A 416 -18.93 -20.25 8.05
N GLN A 417 -19.92 -21.06 7.70
CA GLN A 417 -21.34 -20.79 7.94
C GLN A 417 -22.00 -22.09 8.43
N PRO A 418 -21.69 -22.52 9.67
CA PRO A 418 -22.23 -23.76 10.19
C PRO A 418 -23.74 -23.61 10.40
N ALA A 419 -24.53 -24.56 9.89
CA ALA A 419 -25.96 -24.58 10.17
C ALA A 419 -26.22 -25.07 11.60
N ILE A 420 -27.04 -24.32 12.35
CA ILE A 420 -27.46 -24.70 13.70
C ILE A 420 -28.82 -25.42 13.66
N ALA A 421 -28.92 -26.53 14.37
CA ALA A 421 -30.13 -27.34 14.46
C ALA A 421 -30.93 -27.03 15.73
N SER A 422 -30.23 -26.60 16.78
CA SER A 422 -30.80 -26.24 18.07
C SER A 422 -29.90 -25.26 18.81
N TYR A 423 -30.40 -24.69 19.89
CA TYR A 423 -29.62 -23.89 20.82
C TYR A 423 -29.99 -24.27 22.25
N ALA A 424 -29.11 -23.99 23.20
CA ALA A 424 -29.38 -24.21 24.61
C ALA A 424 -29.15 -22.95 25.44
N LEU A 425 -29.96 -22.78 26.48
CA LEU A 425 -29.80 -21.76 27.50
C LEU A 425 -29.73 -22.43 28.87
N THR A 426 -28.79 -21.99 29.69
CA THR A 426 -28.67 -22.41 31.09
C THR A 426 -28.98 -21.24 32.02
N SER A 427 -29.91 -21.44 32.95
CA SER A 427 -30.22 -20.43 33.97
C SER A 427 -29.05 -20.23 34.94
N SER A 428 -28.87 -19.02 35.48
CA SER A 428 -27.80 -18.76 36.44
C SER A 428 -27.90 -19.62 37.72
N PRO A 429 -26.82 -19.83 38.48
CA PRO A 429 -26.90 -20.42 39.81
C PRO A 429 -27.63 -19.52 40.81
N ALA A 430 -27.95 -20.04 41.99
CA ALA A 430 -28.51 -19.23 43.07
C ALA A 430 -27.50 -18.18 43.56
N GLY A 431 -27.92 -16.91 43.69
CA GLY A 431 -27.05 -15.82 44.12
C GLY A 431 -27.69 -14.44 44.02
N GLN A 432 -26.92 -13.38 44.29
CA GLN A 432 -27.38 -12.00 44.34
C GLN A 432 -28.20 -11.55 43.11
N TRP A 433 -27.88 -12.08 41.93
CA TRP A 433 -28.53 -11.74 40.66
C TRP A 433 -29.35 -12.91 40.05
N GLY A 434 -29.45 -14.06 40.71
CA GLY A 434 -30.07 -15.26 40.14
C GLY A 434 -30.94 -16.07 41.10
N GLY A 435 -31.03 -15.66 42.37
CA GLY A 435 -31.59 -16.46 43.46
C GLY A 435 -33.08 -16.79 43.33
N ASP A 436 -33.88 -15.94 42.67
CA ASP A 436 -35.34 -16.09 42.55
C ASP A 436 -35.82 -16.42 41.13
N GLY A 437 -34.92 -16.42 40.14
CA GLY A 437 -35.23 -16.66 38.72
C GLY A 437 -36.06 -15.59 38.02
N LEU A 438 -36.34 -14.46 38.66
CA LEU A 438 -37.06 -13.35 38.03
C LEU A 438 -36.27 -12.70 36.89
N LEU A 439 -34.95 -12.84 36.89
CA LEU A 439 -34.07 -12.27 35.87
C LEU A 439 -33.77 -13.25 34.73
N ASP A 440 -34.33 -14.46 34.73
CA ASP A 440 -34.13 -15.39 33.61
C ASP A 440 -34.87 -14.88 32.36
N PRO A 441 -34.35 -15.11 31.14
CA PRO A 441 -35.08 -14.85 29.91
C PRO A 441 -36.41 -15.63 29.89
N ALA A 442 -37.50 -14.96 29.53
CA ALA A 442 -38.83 -15.57 29.39
C ALA A 442 -39.33 -15.54 27.94
N ASP A 443 -39.11 -14.41 27.25
CA ASP A 443 -39.44 -14.25 25.83
C ASP A 443 -38.20 -13.81 25.05
N TRP A 444 -37.93 -14.44 23.91
CA TRP A 444 -36.80 -14.09 23.04
C TRP A 444 -37.01 -14.57 21.60
N GLY A 445 -36.23 -14.00 20.69
CA GLY A 445 -36.05 -14.50 19.32
C GLY A 445 -34.59 -14.87 19.07
N LEU A 446 -34.37 -15.93 18.28
CA LEU A 446 -33.06 -16.26 17.72
C LEU A 446 -33.05 -15.85 16.25
N TYR A 447 -32.01 -15.13 15.84
CA TYR A 447 -31.86 -14.57 14.51
C TYR A 447 -30.55 -15.01 13.88
N GLY A 448 -30.52 -15.05 12.55
CA GLY A 448 -29.32 -15.26 11.74
C GLY A 448 -29.16 -14.16 10.69
N SER A 449 -27.93 -13.74 10.43
CA SER A 449 -27.58 -12.76 9.40
C SER A 449 -26.37 -13.22 8.58
N ASN A 450 -26.43 -12.95 7.27
CA ASN A 450 -25.33 -13.17 6.33
C ASN A 450 -24.77 -11.86 5.76
N ASP A 451 -25.21 -10.72 6.29
CA ASP A 451 -24.83 -9.38 5.85
C ASP A 451 -24.40 -8.48 7.02
N TRP A 452 -23.72 -9.11 7.98
CA TRP A 452 -23.17 -8.50 9.19
C TRP A 452 -24.18 -7.63 9.96
N GLY A 453 -25.38 -8.16 10.13
CA GLY A 453 -26.47 -7.57 10.90
C GLY A 453 -27.27 -6.49 10.17
N SER A 454 -27.08 -6.33 8.85
CA SER A 454 -27.86 -5.38 8.05
C SER A 454 -29.29 -5.87 7.81
N THR A 455 -29.46 -7.17 7.64
CA THR A 455 -30.74 -7.88 7.61
C THR A 455 -30.67 -9.12 8.51
N TRP A 456 -31.82 -9.47 9.10
CA TRP A 456 -31.92 -10.56 10.06
C TRP A 456 -33.06 -11.50 9.66
N THR A 457 -32.76 -12.79 9.60
CA THR A 457 -33.75 -13.85 9.46
C THR A 457 -34.07 -14.40 10.84
N GLN A 458 -35.33 -14.41 11.23
CA GLN A 458 -35.75 -15.04 12.49
C GLN A 458 -35.76 -16.57 12.32
N LEU A 459 -35.01 -17.26 13.17
CA LEU A 459 -34.85 -18.71 13.16
C LEU A 459 -35.78 -19.39 14.18
N ASP A 460 -35.97 -18.75 15.34
CA ASP A 460 -36.85 -19.25 16.40
C ASP A 460 -37.47 -18.09 17.20
N ALA A 461 -38.55 -18.41 17.91
CA ALA A 461 -39.23 -17.51 18.84
C ALA A 461 -39.75 -18.31 20.05
N ARG A 462 -39.47 -17.83 21.25
CA ARG A 462 -39.96 -18.41 22.50
C ARG A 462 -40.72 -17.38 23.32
N ILE A 463 -41.78 -17.83 23.97
CA ILE A 463 -42.67 -16.99 24.79
C ILE A 463 -43.04 -17.77 26.05
N GLY A 464 -42.91 -17.14 27.21
CA GLY A 464 -43.32 -17.68 28.50
C GLY A 464 -42.48 -18.85 29.00
N GLU A 465 -41.20 -18.90 28.63
CA GLU A 465 -40.29 -19.95 29.09
C GLU A 465 -39.98 -19.79 30.59
N ILE A 466 -39.91 -20.94 31.28
CA ILE A 466 -39.70 -20.98 32.75
C ILE A 466 -38.60 -21.96 33.11
N PHE A 467 -37.56 -21.51 33.82
CA PHE A 467 -36.53 -22.36 34.40
C PHE A 467 -36.94 -22.80 35.81
N SER A 468 -37.50 -24.00 35.92
CA SER A 468 -37.97 -24.63 37.17
C SER A 468 -36.89 -24.86 38.24
N SER A 469 -35.61 -24.78 37.87
CA SER A 469 -34.47 -24.94 38.77
C SER A 469 -33.30 -24.04 38.35
N ARG A 470 -32.37 -23.76 39.26
CA ARG A 470 -31.14 -23.01 38.98
C ARG A 470 -30.11 -23.89 38.27
N SER A 471 -29.24 -23.29 37.46
CA SER A 471 -28.30 -24.03 36.60
C SER A 471 -29.00 -25.05 35.70
N GLN A 472 -30.25 -24.76 35.33
CA GLN A 472 -31.05 -25.64 34.47
C GLN A 472 -30.74 -25.34 33.01
N ARG A 473 -30.14 -26.32 32.34
CA ARG A 473 -29.96 -26.32 30.89
C ARG A 473 -31.25 -26.74 30.18
N LYS A 474 -31.69 -25.94 29.22
CA LYS A 474 -32.79 -26.27 28.30
C LYS A 474 -32.32 -26.19 26.87
N VAL A 475 -32.79 -27.13 26.04
CA VAL A 475 -32.44 -27.22 24.60
C VAL A 475 -33.69 -26.96 23.77
N TYR A 476 -33.53 -26.15 22.73
CA TYR A 476 -34.59 -25.66 21.86
C TYR A 476 -34.27 -26.01 20.41
N SER A 477 -35.10 -26.86 19.78
CA SER A 477 -34.97 -27.21 18.36
C SER A 477 -35.44 -26.07 17.46
N ILE A 478 -34.70 -25.84 16.37
CA ILE A 478 -35.00 -24.84 15.34
C ILE A 478 -35.78 -25.52 14.22
N ALA A 479 -36.97 -25.01 13.89
CA ALA A 479 -37.85 -25.63 12.91
C ALA A 479 -37.28 -25.55 11.48
N ASN A 480 -36.63 -24.44 11.15
CA ASN A 480 -35.95 -24.22 9.87
C ASN A 480 -34.49 -23.85 10.11
N PRO A 481 -33.62 -24.85 10.36
CA PRO A 481 -32.18 -24.64 10.47
C PRO A 481 -31.62 -23.87 9.27
N GLY A 482 -30.69 -22.96 9.51
CA GLY A 482 -30.01 -22.21 8.47
C GLY A 482 -28.58 -21.87 8.85
N ALA A 483 -27.76 -21.64 7.84
CA ALA A 483 -26.35 -21.30 7.94
C ALA A 483 -26.17 -19.78 7.85
N TYR A 484 -25.59 -19.18 8.89
CA TYR A 484 -25.41 -17.74 9.00
C TYR A 484 -24.01 -17.36 9.47
N ALA A 485 -23.51 -16.21 9.01
CA ALA A 485 -22.25 -15.63 9.45
C ALA A 485 -22.34 -15.05 10.88
N ILE A 486 -23.54 -14.62 11.29
CA ILE A 486 -23.82 -14.13 12.64
C ILE A 486 -25.14 -14.73 13.13
N TYR A 487 -25.16 -15.12 14.40
CA TYR A 487 -26.35 -15.51 15.13
C TYR A 487 -26.57 -14.54 16.29
N GLU A 488 -27.82 -14.23 16.59
CA GLU A 488 -28.17 -13.30 17.66
C GLU A 488 -29.39 -13.75 18.44
N LEU A 489 -29.23 -13.84 19.76
CA LEU A 489 -30.31 -14.04 20.72
C LEU A 489 -30.79 -12.67 21.22
N ARG A 490 -32.02 -12.29 20.87
CA ARG A 490 -32.67 -11.07 21.37
C ARG A 490 -33.70 -11.41 22.43
N VAL A 491 -33.40 -11.11 23.68
CA VAL A 491 -34.33 -11.23 24.81
C VAL A 491 -35.24 -10.01 24.84
N THR A 492 -36.54 -10.23 24.73
CA THR A 492 -37.55 -9.17 24.73
C THR A 492 -38.22 -9.00 26.09
N LYS A 493 -38.21 -10.05 26.91
CA LYS A 493 -38.81 -10.05 28.26
C LYS A 493 -38.11 -11.03 29.21
N ASN A 494 -37.94 -10.63 30.47
CA ASN A 494 -37.52 -11.52 31.55
C ASN A 494 -38.72 -12.07 32.34
N PHE A 495 -38.50 -13.11 33.15
CA PHE A 495 -39.58 -13.76 33.90
C PHE A 495 -40.28 -12.85 34.92
N GLY A 496 -39.55 -11.89 35.50
CA GLY A 496 -40.06 -10.86 36.41
C GLY A 496 -40.94 -9.80 35.75
N GLY A 497 -41.02 -9.78 34.41
CA GLY A 497 -41.89 -8.92 33.64
C GLY A 497 -41.24 -7.65 33.07
N SER A 498 -39.94 -7.44 33.27
CA SER A 498 -39.19 -6.38 32.60
C SER A 498 -39.14 -6.62 31.09
N LEU A 499 -39.25 -5.54 30.33
CA LEU A 499 -39.24 -5.55 28.86
C LEU A 499 -37.97 -4.85 28.35
N ALA A 500 -37.50 -5.27 27.18
CA ALA A 500 -36.45 -4.53 26.47
C ALA A 500 -36.88 -3.06 26.26
N ASN A 501 -35.92 -2.14 26.28
CA ASN A 501 -36.10 -0.68 26.21
C ASN A 501 -36.92 -0.07 27.37
N GLN A 502 -37.13 -0.80 28.48
CA GLN A 502 -37.88 -0.32 29.65
C GLN A 502 -37.08 -0.44 30.97
N GLY A 503 -35.86 -0.97 30.91
CA GLY A 503 -35.01 -1.19 32.08
C GLY A 503 -35.30 -2.52 32.79
N GLY A 504 -34.35 -2.95 33.63
CA GLY A 504 -34.34 -4.28 34.25
C GLY A 504 -33.16 -5.12 33.77
N TRP A 505 -33.03 -6.35 34.25
CA TRP A 505 -31.83 -7.17 34.00
C TRP A 505 -32.20 -8.56 33.48
N ILE A 506 -31.29 -9.16 32.71
CA ILE A 506 -31.30 -10.57 32.37
C ILE A 506 -30.04 -11.26 32.88
N VAL A 507 -30.16 -12.55 33.22
CA VAL A 507 -29.01 -13.39 33.58
C VAL A 507 -29.02 -14.70 32.81
N VAL A 508 -27.86 -15.10 32.30
CA VAL A 508 -27.65 -16.36 31.57
C VAL A 508 -26.32 -16.96 32.02
N ALA A 509 -26.32 -18.24 32.41
CA ALA A 509 -25.10 -18.97 32.73
C ALA A 509 -24.42 -19.50 31.46
N GLU A 510 -25.17 -20.08 30.54
CA GLU A 510 -24.59 -20.59 29.29
C GLU A 510 -25.56 -20.36 28.13
N PHE A 511 -25.00 -20.05 26.96
CA PHE A 511 -25.66 -19.98 25.67
C PHE A 511 -24.86 -20.80 24.67
N GLU A 512 -25.49 -21.83 24.12
CA GLU A 512 -24.85 -22.77 23.21
C GLU A 512 -25.60 -22.80 21.88
N LEU A 513 -24.86 -22.79 20.78
CA LEU A 513 -25.37 -23.02 19.42
C LEU A 513 -24.97 -24.42 19.00
N LEU A 514 -25.95 -25.27 18.69
CA LEU A 514 -25.73 -26.69 18.49
C LEU A 514 -25.99 -27.08 17.03
N ASP A 515 -25.03 -27.75 16.41
CA ASP A 515 -25.18 -28.30 15.07
C ASP A 515 -26.09 -29.56 15.03
N ASN A 516 -26.25 -30.18 13.86
CA ASN A 516 -27.06 -31.40 13.69
C ASN A 516 -26.54 -32.61 14.49
N SER A 517 -25.28 -32.61 14.92
CA SER A 517 -24.69 -33.65 15.77
C SER A 517 -24.83 -33.34 17.27
N GLY A 518 -25.36 -32.17 17.63
CA GLY A 518 -25.42 -31.68 18.99
C GLY A 518 -24.10 -31.08 19.49
N SER A 519 -23.14 -30.84 18.60
CA SER A 519 -21.86 -30.22 18.95
C SER A 519 -22.07 -28.72 19.16
N ASN A 520 -21.56 -28.19 20.27
CA ASN A 520 -21.55 -26.76 20.53
C ASN A 520 -20.55 -26.07 19.59
N LEU A 521 -20.99 -25.01 18.92
CA LEU A 521 -20.18 -24.15 18.05
C LEU A 521 -19.62 -22.93 18.77
N VAL A 522 -20.08 -22.68 20.00
CA VAL A 522 -19.66 -21.57 20.89
C VAL A 522 -18.63 -21.96 21.97
N PRO A 523 -18.01 -23.17 22.04
CA PRO A 523 -17.23 -23.57 23.23
C PRO A 523 -15.87 -22.89 23.34
N ASP A 524 -15.46 -22.11 22.33
CA ASP A 524 -14.20 -21.40 22.32
C ASP A 524 -14.34 -20.06 23.06
N PRO A 525 -13.66 -19.85 24.20
CA PRO A 525 -13.63 -18.54 24.87
C PRO A 525 -13.08 -17.44 23.96
N ALA A 526 -12.25 -17.79 22.98
CA ALA A 526 -11.72 -16.88 21.97
C ALA A 526 -12.74 -16.41 20.92
N SER A 527 -13.94 -17.03 20.89
CA SER A 527 -14.98 -16.66 19.93
C SER A 527 -15.41 -15.21 20.08
N LEU A 528 -15.90 -14.62 19.00
CA LEU A 528 -16.48 -13.28 19.06
C LEU A 528 -17.91 -13.36 19.61
N LEU A 529 -18.06 -12.98 20.88
CA LEU A 529 -19.34 -12.79 21.54
C LEU A 529 -19.47 -11.32 21.95
N THR A 530 -20.59 -10.70 21.62
CA THR A 530 -20.92 -9.33 22.02
C THR A 530 -22.38 -9.20 22.44
N GLY A 531 -22.72 -8.08 23.07
CA GLY A 531 -24.10 -7.74 23.36
C GLY A 531 -24.87 -7.52 22.06
N ALA A 532 -26.16 -7.86 22.04
CA ALA A 532 -27.03 -7.58 20.88
C ALA A 532 -27.21 -6.07 20.62
N ASP A 533 -26.97 -5.22 21.62
CA ASP A 533 -26.92 -3.76 21.49
C ASP A 533 -25.52 -3.21 21.17
N GLU A 534 -24.50 -4.07 21.11
CA GLU A 534 -23.15 -3.67 20.76
C GLU A 534 -22.98 -3.65 19.25
N PHE A 535 -22.80 -2.46 18.71
CA PHE A 535 -22.50 -2.29 17.30
C PHE A 535 -21.03 -2.60 17.05
N TRP A 536 -20.81 -3.64 16.25
CA TRP A 536 -19.55 -3.89 15.58
C TRP A 536 -19.29 -2.88 14.48
N ASP A 537 -18.01 -2.63 14.24
CA ASP A 537 -17.61 -2.22 12.91
C ASP A 537 -17.76 -3.35 11.91
N LYS A 538 -18.12 -2.98 10.69
CA LYS A 538 -18.51 -3.92 9.65
C LYS A 538 -17.28 -4.48 8.92
N MET A 539 -17.17 -5.80 8.88
CA MET A 539 -16.13 -6.50 8.13
C MET A 539 -16.75 -7.19 6.92
N TYR A 540 -16.25 -6.91 5.71
CA TYR A 540 -16.53 -7.80 4.58
C TYR A 540 -15.49 -8.91 4.57
N VAL A 541 -15.94 -10.16 4.65
CA VAL A 541 -15.07 -11.33 4.77
C VAL A 541 -15.39 -12.30 3.65
N ASP A 542 -14.39 -12.56 2.80
CA ASP A 542 -14.53 -13.52 1.71
C ASP A 542 -13.28 -14.40 1.54
N GLN A 543 -13.48 -15.67 1.19
CA GLN A 543 -12.42 -16.65 0.89
C GLN A 543 -11.28 -16.75 1.92
N GLN A 544 -11.57 -16.61 3.21
CA GLN A 544 -10.53 -16.81 4.24
C GLN A 544 -10.20 -18.30 4.38
N THR A 545 -8.92 -18.60 4.58
CA THR A 545 -8.46 -19.97 4.79
C THR A 545 -7.80 -20.08 6.16
N VAL A 546 -8.28 -20.99 7.01
CA VAL A 546 -7.63 -21.34 8.29
C VAL A 546 -7.01 -22.72 8.13
N VAL A 547 -5.71 -22.83 8.40
CA VAL A 547 -4.95 -24.09 8.28
C VAL A 547 -4.17 -24.37 9.56
N SER A 548 -3.91 -25.65 9.84
CA SER A 548 -3.00 -26.02 10.92
C SER A 548 -1.61 -25.40 10.68
N PRO A 549 -0.94 -24.84 11.71
CA PRO A 549 0.40 -24.28 11.59
C PRO A 549 1.42 -25.21 10.93
N ALA A 550 1.29 -26.53 11.13
CA ALA A 550 2.20 -27.53 10.59
C ALA A 550 2.15 -27.67 9.05
N LEU A 551 1.11 -27.14 8.40
CA LEU A 551 0.96 -27.20 6.93
C LEU A 551 1.71 -26.08 6.21
N LEU A 552 2.13 -25.04 6.92
CA LEU A 552 2.83 -23.91 6.32
C LEU A 552 4.33 -24.18 6.29
N GLN A 553 4.95 -24.04 5.11
CA GLN A 553 6.39 -24.11 4.98
C GLN A 553 7.01 -22.78 5.39
N ILE A 554 7.76 -22.81 6.50
CA ILE A 554 8.46 -21.63 7.03
C ILE A 554 9.87 -21.59 6.44
N PRO A 555 10.30 -20.47 5.85
CA PRO A 555 11.69 -20.30 5.42
C PRO A 555 12.65 -20.37 6.62
N ALA A 556 13.74 -21.13 6.49
CA ALA A 556 14.76 -21.22 7.55
C ALA A 556 15.54 -19.91 7.74
N SER A 557 15.63 -19.09 6.69
CA SER A 557 16.25 -17.76 6.72
C SER A 557 15.69 -16.90 5.58
N LEU A 558 15.81 -15.58 5.73
CA LEU A 558 15.61 -14.61 4.65
C LEU A 558 16.96 -13.97 4.34
N GLN A 559 17.28 -13.87 3.06
CA GLN A 559 18.49 -13.16 2.60
C GLN A 559 18.15 -11.70 2.34
N PRO A 560 19.11 -10.76 2.33
CA PRO A 560 18.88 -9.42 1.79
C PRO A 560 18.67 -9.46 0.27
N TRP A 561 18.20 -8.36 -0.30
CA TRP A 561 18.28 -8.15 -1.74
C TRP A 561 19.72 -7.84 -2.14
N ASP A 562 20.09 -8.28 -3.34
CA ASP A 562 21.39 -7.94 -3.91
C ASP A 562 21.41 -6.45 -4.29
N PHE A 563 22.53 -5.79 -4.01
CA PHE A 563 22.77 -4.43 -4.46
C PHE A 563 22.94 -4.40 -5.98
N ALA A 564 22.73 -3.22 -6.59
CA ALA A 564 23.09 -3.03 -7.99
C ALA A 564 24.58 -3.39 -8.19
N PRO A 565 24.91 -4.36 -9.06
CA PRO A 565 26.30 -4.75 -9.28
C PRO A 565 27.09 -3.63 -9.95
N MET A 566 28.37 -3.51 -9.60
CA MET A 566 29.29 -2.68 -10.36
C MET A 566 29.57 -3.34 -11.71
N ARG A 567 29.49 -2.56 -12.79
CA ARG A 567 29.73 -3.04 -14.15
C ARG A 567 30.92 -2.32 -14.76
N SER A 568 31.84 -3.09 -15.36
CA SER A 568 32.83 -2.51 -16.27
C SER A 568 32.15 -2.30 -17.63
N ALA A 569 32.09 -1.06 -18.09
CA ALA A 569 31.50 -0.70 -19.38
C ALA A 569 32.38 0.33 -20.08
N THR A 570 32.38 0.32 -21.42
CA THR A 570 33.00 1.40 -22.19
C THR A 570 32.16 2.67 -22.05
N VAL A 571 32.78 3.73 -21.53
CA VAL A 571 32.15 5.05 -21.36
C VAL A 571 32.51 5.94 -22.55
N ILE A 572 31.50 6.54 -23.16
CA ILE A 572 31.59 7.51 -24.25
C ILE A 572 31.12 8.85 -23.67
N GLU A 573 32.07 9.75 -23.48
CA GLU A 573 31.84 11.10 -22.96
C GLU A 573 31.22 12.00 -24.04
N VAL A 574 30.11 12.66 -23.72
CA VAL A 574 29.56 13.69 -24.61
C VAL A 574 30.43 14.95 -24.54
N THR A 575 31.05 15.31 -25.66
CA THR A 575 32.14 16.30 -25.69
C THR A 575 31.68 17.77 -25.68
N SER A 576 30.38 18.04 -25.81
CA SER A 576 29.84 19.40 -25.87
C SER A 576 28.36 19.45 -25.46
N PHE A 577 27.94 20.58 -24.89
CA PHE A 577 26.58 20.82 -24.41
C PHE A 577 25.56 21.12 -25.53
N ASN A 578 25.45 20.21 -26.52
CA ASN A 578 24.48 20.32 -27.60
C ASN A 578 24.02 18.94 -28.11
N GLY A 579 22.85 18.92 -28.75
CA GLY A 579 22.23 17.70 -29.25
C GLY A 579 23.05 16.95 -30.32
N ALA A 580 23.84 17.66 -31.14
CA ALA A 580 24.69 17.01 -32.15
C ALA A 580 25.79 16.14 -31.51
N ALA A 581 26.37 16.61 -30.40
CA ALA A 581 27.35 15.84 -29.65
C ALA A 581 26.72 14.62 -28.95
N ILE A 582 25.50 14.78 -28.39
CA ILE A 582 24.73 13.66 -27.84
C ILE A 582 24.48 12.60 -28.91
N GLN A 583 23.97 13.01 -30.08
CA GLN A 583 23.68 12.09 -31.18
C GLN A 583 24.95 11.40 -31.68
N ALA A 584 26.09 12.10 -31.76
CA ALA A 584 27.36 11.50 -32.15
C ALA A 584 27.82 10.41 -31.17
N ALA A 585 27.69 10.65 -29.87
CA ALA A 585 28.02 9.66 -28.84
C ALA A 585 27.10 8.43 -28.91
N ILE A 586 25.79 8.64 -29.12
CA ILE A 586 24.82 7.55 -29.34
C ILE A 586 25.16 6.76 -30.59
N ASN A 587 25.53 7.42 -31.70
CA ASN A 587 25.93 6.74 -32.93
C ASN A 587 27.21 5.91 -32.73
N GLN A 588 28.17 6.42 -31.95
CA GLN A 588 29.37 5.69 -31.58
C GLN A 588 29.05 4.47 -30.72
N ALA A 589 28.17 4.62 -29.72
CA ALA A 589 27.67 3.52 -28.91
C ALA A 589 26.97 2.46 -29.77
N ALA A 590 26.13 2.89 -30.71
CA ALA A 590 25.38 1.99 -31.60
C ALA A 590 26.24 1.21 -32.59
N ALA A 591 27.41 1.75 -32.95
CA ALA A 591 28.36 1.06 -33.81
C ALA A 591 29.18 -0.02 -33.08
N MET A 592 29.08 -0.13 -31.75
CA MET A 592 29.81 -1.12 -30.98
C MET A 592 29.22 -2.54 -31.14
N PRO A 593 30.03 -3.61 -30.95
CA PRO A 593 29.54 -4.97 -31.04
C PRO A 593 28.36 -5.24 -30.09
N PHE A 594 27.38 -6.03 -30.54
CA PHE A 594 26.25 -6.44 -29.72
C PHE A 594 26.72 -7.10 -28.42
N GLY A 595 26.11 -6.71 -27.29
CA GLY A 595 26.49 -7.16 -25.95
C GLY A 595 27.57 -6.30 -25.26
N SER A 596 28.11 -5.29 -25.95
CA SER A 596 29.05 -4.33 -25.34
C SER A 596 28.39 -3.40 -24.31
N ASN A 597 27.07 -3.16 -24.44
CA ASN A 597 26.25 -2.32 -23.56
C ASN A 597 26.95 -1.05 -23.08
N PRO A 598 27.44 -0.19 -24.00
CA PRO A 598 28.23 0.98 -23.64
C PRO A 598 27.41 2.01 -22.86
N VAL A 599 28.12 2.91 -22.17
CA VAL A 599 27.55 4.05 -21.46
C VAL A 599 27.83 5.32 -22.25
N VAL A 600 26.78 6.06 -22.62
CA VAL A 600 26.88 7.45 -23.05
C VAL A 600 26.72 8.31 -21.81
N HIS A 601 27.79 9.02 -21.44
CA HIS A 601 27.82 9.83 -20.24
C HIS A 601 27.64 11.32 -20.56
N LEU A 602 26.73 11.96 -19.82
CA LEU A 602 26.40 13.37 -19.89
C LEU A 602 26.86 14.04 -18.60
N ALA A 603 27.99 14.74 -18.65
CA ALA A 603 28.40 15.58 -17.53
C ALA A 603 27.32 16.64 -17.22
N LYS A 604 27.24 17.07 -15.96
CA LYS A 604 26.34 18.16 -15.52
C LYS A 604 26.38 19.36 -16.48
N GLY A 605 25.21 19.79 -16.97
CA GLY A 605 25.06 20.96 -17.82
C GLY A 605 23.82 20.94 -18.70
N ASP A 606 23.57 22.08 -19.35
CA ASP A 606 22.42 22.31 -20.23
C ASP A 606 22.76 22.08 -21.70
N TYR A 607 22.26 20.98 -22.26
CA TYR A 607 22.47 20.57 -23.64
C TYR A 607 21.38 21.13 -24.56
N SER A 608 21.74 22.10 -25.41
CA SER A 608 20.80 22.67 -26.39
C SER A 608 20.47 21.66 -27.50
N VAL A 609 19.20 21.26 -27.61
CA VAL A 609 18.72 20.24 -28.56
C VAL A 609 17.81 20.88 -29.60
N THR A 610 18.30 20.99 -30.84
CA THR A 610 17.58 21.63 -31.95
C THR A 610 16.84 20.64 -32.86
N SER A 611 17.04 19.35 -32.65
CA SER A 611 16.45 18.25 -33.43
C SER A 611 16.36 17.00 -32.56
N THR A 612 15.35 16.16 -32.81
CA THR A 612 15.14 14.91 -32.08
C THR A 612 16.41 14.07 -32.01
N ILE A 613 16.78 13.67 -30.79
CA ILE A 613 17.81 12.67 -30.54
C ILE A 613 17.19 11.28 -30.75
N ILE A 614 17.83 10.45 -31.56
CA ILE A 614 17.34 9.13 -31.93
C ILE A 614 18.27 8.06 -31.39
N VAL A 615 17.74 7.16 -30.58
CA VAL A 615 18.37 5.88 -30.25
C VAL A 615 17.79 4.81 -31.18
N PRO A 616 18.60 4.23 -32.09
CA PRO A 616 18.13 3.24 -33.03
C PRO A 616 17.72 1.93 -32.34
N SER A 617 16.90 1.14 -33.04
CA SER A 617 16.43 -0.14 -32.54
C SER A 617 17.56 -1.16 -32.36
N GLN A 618 17.31 -2.13 -31.49
CA GLN A 618 18.20 -3.25 -31.16
C GLN A 618 19.60 -2.84 -30.71
N THR A 619 19.73 -1.65 -30.12
CA THR A 619 21.00 -1.12 -29.65
C THR A 619 20.99 -1.03 -28.12
N PRO A 620 21.52 -2.04 -27.41
CA PRO A 620 21.63 -1.98 -25.96
C PRO A 620 22.67 -0.92 -25.55
N MET A 621 22.27 0.05 -24.74
CA MET A 621 23.16 1.07 -24.19
C MET A 621 22.55 1.71 -22.95
N SER A 622 23.34 2.50 -22.25
CA SER A 622 22.89 3.28 -21.11
C SER A 622 23.26 4.74 -21.29
N ILE A 623 22.30 5.64 -21.12
CA ILE A 623 22.53 7.08 -21.13
C ILE A 623 22.42 7.56 -19.69
N ILE A 624 23.54 8.03 -19.14
CA ILE A 624 23.67 8.36 -17.72
C ILE A 624 24.09 9.82 -17.60
N GLY A 625 23.33 10.59 -16.81
CA GLY A 625 23.70 11.94 -16.40
C GLY A 625 24.28 12.01 -14.98
N ASP A 626 24.61 13.22 -14.57
CA ASP A 626 25.13 13.56 -13.24
C ASP A 626 24.03 14.10 -12.31
N GLY A 627 22.76 13.82 -12.60
CA GLY A 627 21.62 14.23 -11.77
C GLY A 627 20.44 14.74 -12.60
N ALA A 628 19.23 14.51 -12.09
CA ALA A 628 17.98 14.80 -12.80
C ALA A 628 17.37 16.18 -12.48
N SER A 629 17.96 16.94 -11.55
CA SER A 629 17.48 18.28 -11.18
C SER A 629 17.62 19.27 -12.35
N GLU A 630 17.02 20.45 -12.21
CA GLU A 630 17.14 21.55 -13.19
C GLU A 630 18.58 22.05 -13.39
N HIS A 631 19.51 21.72 -12.48
CA HIS A 631 20.95 22.05 -12.59
C HIS A 631 21.82 20.83 -12.93
N GLY A 632 21.22 19.65 -13.16
CA GLY A 632 21.90 18.40 -13.45
C GLY A 632 22.32 18.26 -14.92
N SER A 633 22.12 17.08 -15.50
CA SER A 633 22.37 16.82 -16.93
C SER A 633 21.06 16.96 -17.71
N ARG A 634 20.90 18.08 -18.42
CA ARG A 634 19.60 18.48 -18.99
C ARG A 634 19.59 18.59 -20.51
N PHE A 635 18.67 17.90 -21.15
CA PHE A 635 18.33 18.09 -22.56
C PHE A 635 17.35 19.26 -22.62
N ASN A 636 17.68 20.33 -23.35
CA ASN A 636 16.82 21.51 -23.43
C ASN A 636 16.43 21.77 -24.88
N TRP A 637 15.16 21.56 -25.21
CA TRP A 637 14.66 21.78 -26.55
C TRP A 637 14.75 23.26 -26.96
N SER A 638 15.39 23.48 -28.10
CA SER A 638 15.53 24.78 -28.76
C SER A 638 15.24 24.68 -30.27
N GLY A 639 14.72 23.53 -30.70
CA GLY A 639 14.36 23.23 -32.07
C GLY A 639 12.99 23.79 -32.47
N VAL A 640 12.55 23.42 -33.67
CA VAL A 640 11.21 23.74 -34.19
C VAL A 640 10.37 22.47 -34.31
N GLY A 641 9.08 22.59 -33.98
CA GLY A 641 8.09 21.52 -34.12
C GLY A 641 7.89 20.68 -32.85
N SER A 642 6.85 19.85 -32.89
CA SER A 642 6.35 19.07 -31.76
C SER A 642 6.89 17.64 -31.66
N GLY A 643 7.88 17.29 -32.48
CA GLY A 643 8.54 15.98 -32.39
C GLY A 643 9.26 15.81 -31.05
N PRO A 644 9.54 14.57 -30.60
CA PRO A 644 10.10 14.35 -29.27
C PRO A 644 11.53 14.87 -29.14
N VAL A 645 11.93 15.30 -27.94
CA VAL A 645 13.34 15.62 -27.63
C VAL A 645 14.21 14.37 -27.77
N LEU A 646 13.74 13.25 -27.21
CA LEU A 646 14.39 11.94 -27.28
C LEU A 646 13.42 10.87 -27.77
N SER A 647 13.82 10.12 -28.79
CA SER A 647 13.07 9.00 -29.35
C SER A 647 13.87 7.70 -29.24
N LEU A 648 13.29 6.70 -28.58
CA LEU A 648 13.83 5.35 -28.43
C LEU A 648 13.04 4.41 -29.35
N TRP A 649 13.70 3.83 -30.35
CA TRP A 649 13.00 2.99 -31.34
C TRP A 649 12.97 1.52 -30.92
N GLY A 650 11.77 0.97 -30.79
CA GLY A 650 11.51 -0.42 -30.49
C GLY A 650 11.93 -1.39 -31.61
N PRO A 651 12.43 -2.60 -31.28
CA PRO A 651 12.79 -3.09 -29.95
C PRO A 651 13.99 -2.33 -29.35
N SER A 652 13.79 -1.61 -28.24
CA SER A 652 14.81 -0.79 -27.59
C SER A 652 15.30 -1.44 -26.30
N ARG A 653 16.59 -1.40 -26.01
CA ARG A 653 17.18 -1.92 -24.76
C ARG A 653 17.98 -0.85 -24.02
N THR A 654 17.51 0.39 -24.13
CA THR A 654 18.16 1.55 -23.56
C THR A 654 17.74 1.75 -22.11
N SER A 655 18.70 2.06 -21.24
CA SER A 655 18.43 2.58 -19.90
C SER A 655 18.77 4.08 -19.83
N LEU A 656 17.86 4.89 -19.31
CA LEU A 656 18.10 6.31 -18.99
C LEU A 656 18.25 6.46 -17.48
N ARG A 657 19.23 7.24 -17.03
CA ARG A 657 19.49 7.43 -15.60
C ARG A 657 19.99 8.83 -15.25
N ASP A 658 19.48 9.37 -14.14
CA ASP A 658 19.98 10.58 -13.48
C ASP A 658 20.10 11.78 -14.47
N LEU A 659 19.03 12.06 -15.22
CA LEU A 659 18.99 13.12 -16.24
C LEU A 659 17.63 13.81 -16.35
N ASN A 660 17.64 15.01 -16.94
CA ASN A 660 16.45 15.82 -17.20
C ASN A 660 16.21 16.00 -18.71
N ILE A 661 14.97 15.89 -19.16
CA ILE A 661 14.55 16.19 -20.52
C ILE A 661 13.52 17.32 -20.46
N ASN A 662 13.73 18.41 -21.18
CA ASN A 662 12.82 19.54 -21.23
C ASN A 662 12.37 19.81 -22.67
N GLY A 663 11.07 19.60 -22.94
CA GLY A 663 10.40 19.88 -24.20
C GLY A 663 10.21 21.37 -24.53
N GLY A 664 10.56 22.29 -23.62
CA GLY A 664 10.39 23.74 -23.82
C GLY A 664 9.02 24.24 -23.36
N ASN A 665 8.69 25.49 -23.70
CA ASN A 665 7.42 26.12 -23.28
C ASN A 665 6.40 26.10 -24.44
N THR A 666 6.25 27.20 -25.20
CA THR A 666 5.24 27.32 -26.26
C THR A 666 5.74 26.77 -27.60
N ASP A 667 4.88 26.03 -28.33
CA ASP A 667 5.21 25.29 -29.55
C ASP A 667 6.43 24.34 -29.37
N GLY A 668 6.56 23.81 -28.15
CA GLY A 668 7.63 22.91 -27.76
C GLY A 668 7.47 21.49 -28.31
N ALA A 669 8.24 20.58 -27.74
CA ALA A 669 8.37 19.17 -28.14
C ALA A 669 7.67 18.24 -27.14
N ASP A 670 7.29 17.05 -27.63
CA ASP A 670 7.12 15.88 -26.75
C ASP A 670 8.44 15.63 -25.99
N GLY A 671 8.40 15.17 -24.75
CA GLY A 671 9.62 14.93 -23.96
C GLY A 671 10.36 13.67 -24.43
N LEU A 672 9.83 12.51 -24.04
CA LEU A 672 10.36 11.19 -24.37
C LEU A 672 9.33 10.39 -25.18
N MET A 673 9.76 9.79 -26.28
CA MET A 673 8.99 8.80 -27.02
C MET A 673 9.68 7.44 -27.00
N ILE A 674 8.95 6.41 -26.57
CA ILE A 674 9.33 5.00 -26.74
C ILE A 674 8.41 4.44 -27.82
N ASP A 675 8.94 4.27 -29.02
CA ASP A 675 8.18 3.86 -30.20
C ASP A 675 8.22 2.33 -30.37
N ARG A 676 7.18 1.73 -30.95
CA ARG A 676 7.06 0.28 -31.19
C ARG A 676 7.39 -0.57 -29.96
N ALA A 677 6.79 -0.26 -28.82
CA ALA A 677 7.08 -0.92 -27.54
C ALA A 677 6.36 -2.27 -27.34
N ASP A 678 5.33 -2.59 -28.15
CA ASP A 678 4.43 -3.71 -27.87
C ASP A 678 4.88 -5.03 -28.52
N GLN A 679 5.91 -5.64 -27.94
CA GLN A 679 6.28 -7.03 -28.23
C GLN A 679 5.88 -7.95 -27.07
N GLN A 680 5.61 -9.22 -27.37
CA GLN A 680 5.38 -10.23 -26.34
C GLN A 680 6.57 -10.35 -25.40
N GLY A 681 6.36 -10.08 -24.11
CA GLY A 681 7.42 -10.06 -23.10
C GLY A 681 8.23 -8.76 -23.06
N GLY A 682 7.84 -7.75 -23.84
CA GLY A 682 8.39 -6.40 -23.78
C GLY A 682 8.05 -5.72 -22.47
N ARG A 683 8.89 -4.77 -22.06
CA ARG A 683 8.78 -4.04 -20.80
C ARG A 683 9.24 -2.60 -20.97
N VAL A 684 8.50 -1.68 -20.36
CA VAL A 684 9.02 -0.38 -19.96
C VAL A 684 8.94 -0.30 -18.44
N PHE A 685 10.09 -0.13 -17.81
CA PHE A 685 10.21 -0.06 -16.35
C PHE A 685 10.80 1.26 -15.91
N GLY A 686 10.37 1.79 -14.79
CA GLY A 686 11.09 2.89 -14.17
C GLY A 686 10.81 3.07 -12.71
N TYR A 687 11.70 3.78 -12.03
CA TYR A 687 11.45 4.33 -10.70
C TYR A 687 11.86 5.80 -10.65
N GLN A 688 11.14 6.61 -9.86
CA GLN A 688 11.31 8.07 -9.79
C GLN A 688 11.30 8.73 -11.19
N VAL A 689 10.32 8.35 -12.01
CA VAL A 689 10.08 9.02 -13.30
C VAL A 689 9.18 10.23 -13.05
N GLY A 690 9.72 11.42 -13.30
CA GLY A 690 9.01 12.69 -13.26
C GLY A 690 8.43 13.04 -14.62
N ALA A 691 7.17 13.47 -14.71
CA ALA A 691 6.54 13.93 -15.95
C ALA A 691 5.79 15.25 -15.73
N TYR A 692 6.29 16.36 -16.28
CA TYR A 692 5.80 17.69 -15.91
C TYR A 692 5.51 18.61 -17.11
N GLY A 693 4.57 19.52 -16.94
CA GLY A 693 4.51 20.77 -17.73
C GLY A 693 5.41 21.85 -17.14
N ALA A 694 5.62 22.94 -17.89
CA ALA A 694 6.43 24.07 -17.44
C ALA A 694 5.78 24.91 -16.32
N GLY A 695 4.50 24.66 -15.99
CA GLY A 695 3.78 25.29 -14.88
C GLY A 695 2.94 26.51 -15.26
N GLY A 696 2.01 26.92 -14.39
CA GLY A 696 1.09 28.04 -14.65
C GLY A 696 0.15 27.73 -15.82
N SER A 697 0.09 28.61 -16.83
CA SER A 697 -0.70 28.37 -18.07
C SER A 697 -0.09 27.34 -19.01
N HIS A 698 1.09 26.81 -18.70
CA HIS A 698 1.88 25.94 -19.57
C HIS A 698 1.75 24.47 -19.11
N MET A 699 0.74 23.79 -19.64
CA MET A 699 0.37 22.41 -19.29
C MET A 699 0.68 21.44 -20.42
N VAL A 700 1.14 20.24 -20.07
CA VAL A 700 1.18 19.11 -21.01
C VAL A 700 -0.23 18.58 -21.26
N ASP A 701 -0.51 18.07 -22.47
CA ASP A 701 -1.77 17.38 -22.75
C ASP A 701 -1.86 16.07 -21.94
N LEU A 702 -0.72 15.36 -21.86
CA LEU A 702 -0.55 14.10 -21.14
C LEU A 702 0.80 14.08 -20.42
N ALA A 703 0.79 13.73 -19.13
CA ALA A 703 2.03 13.37 -18.45
C ALA A 703 2.55 12.02 -18.99
N PHE A 704 1.66 11.03 -19.10
CA PHE A 704 1.96 9.72 -19.69
C PHE A 704 0.86 9.30 -20.69
N ASP A 705 1.25 9.13 -21.95
CA ASP A 705 0.41 8.54 -23.00
C ASP A 705 0.90 7.13 -23.32
N ILE A 706 0.19 6.12 -22.79
CA ILE A 706 0.50 4.70 -22.98
C ILE A 706 -0.46 4.14 -24.03
N ASN A 707 -0.04 4.16 -25.27
CA ASN A 707 -0.94 3.96 -26.41
C ASN A 707 -0.65 2.67 -27.17
N GLY A 708 -1.66 1.81 -27.28
CA GLY A 708 -1.62 0.62 -28.13
C GLY A 708 -0.88 -0.57 -27.51
N ILE A 709 -0.86 -0.68 -26.18
CA ILE A 709 -0.20 -1.78 -25.48
C ILE A 709 -1.18 -2.94 -25.26
N ASP A 710 -0.85 -4.10 -25.82
CA ASP A 710 -1.56 -5.36 -25.57
C ASP A 710 -0.72 -6.39 -24.82
N GLN A 711 0.58 -6.46 -25.12
CA GLN A 711 1.45 -7.57 -24.72
C GLN A 711 2.62 -7.14 -23.83
N ALA A 712 3.11 -5.92 -23.97
CA ALA A 712 4.18 -5.38 -23.13
C ALA A 712 3.65 -4.94 -21.75
N ASP A 713 4.52 -5.01 -20.75
CA ASP A 713 4.27 -4.45 -19.43
C ASP A 713 4.86 -3.04 -19.32
N VAL A 714 4.07 -2.08 -18.83
CA VAL A 714 4.54 -0.75 -18.44
C VAL A 714 4.43 -0.65 -16.93
N ASN A 715 5.55 -0.51 -16.23
CA ASN A 715 5.57 -0.46 -14.77
C ASN A 715 6.47 0.68 -14.27
N ILE A 716 5.84 1.72 -13.72
CA ILE A 716 6.50 2.91 -13.21
C ILE A 716 6.27 2.98 -11.70
N ILE A 717 7.34 3.09 -10.93
CA ILE A 717 7.32 3.11 -9.46
C ILE A 717 7.71 4.51 -8.98
N ALA A 718 7.10 4.98 -7.88
CA ALA A 718 7.45 6.26 -7.25
C ALA A 718 7.47 7.43 -8.25
N SER A 719 6.48 7.49 -9.16
CA SER A 719 6.47 8.53 -10.20
C SER A 719 5.97 9.86 -9.65
N GLY A 720 6.43 10.98 -10.20
CA GLY A 720 5.87 12.31 -9.96
C GLY A 720 5.29 12.88 -11.26
N PHE A 721 4.13 13.53 -11.22
CA PHE A 721 3.68 14.30 -12.38
C PHE A 721 2.80 15.50 -12.04
N GLY A 722 2.98 16.60 -12.77
CA GLY A 722 2.25 17.84 -12.49
C GLY A 722 2.15 18.80 -13.67
N SER A 723 1.23 19.77 -13.58
CA SER A 723 0.93 20.72 -14.66
C SER A 723 0.47 20.02 -15.94
N PHE A 724 -0.63 19.26 -15.85
CA PHE A 724 -1.16 18.42 -16.95
C PHE A 724 -2.67 18.56 -17.15
N TRP A 725 -3.14 18.42 -18.38
CA TRP A 725 -4.57 18.26 -18.68
C TRP A 725 -5.07 16.84 -18.40
N ASN A 726 -4.23 15.84 -18.63
CA ASN A 726 -4.48 14.44 -18.31
C ASN A 726 -3.20 13.83 -17.72
N GLY A 727 -3.32 13.05 -16.64
CA GLY A 727 -2.16 12.43 -16.00
C GLY A 727 -1.65 11.24 -16.81
N VAL A 728 -2.20 10.07 -16.53
CA VAL A 728 -1.89 8.81 -17.21
C VAL A 728 -3.08 8.35 -18.03
N ARG A 729 -2.87 8.12 -19.33
CA ARG A 729 -3.86 7.49 -20.21
C ARG A 729 -3.33 6.17 -20.74
N ALA A 730 -4.03 5.08 -20.46
CA ALA A 730 -3.73 3.77 -21.02
C ALA A 730 -4.75 3.39 -22.10
N THR A 731 -4.27 3.09 -23.30
CA THR A 731 -5.09 2.69 -24.45
C THR A 731 -4.69 1.30 -24.94
N GLY A 732 -5.64 0.38 -25.00
CA GLY A 732 -5.42 -0.99 -25.51
C GLY A 732 -5.05 -1.00 -26.99
N GLY A 733 -4.29 -2.01 -27.40
CA GLY A 733 -3.89 -2.20 -28.79
C GLY A 733 -4.93 -2.96 -29.63
N PRO A 734 -4.55 -3.40 -30.85
CA PRO A 734 -5.46 -4.07 -31.77
C PRO A 734 -6.07 -5.38 -31.25
N LEU A 735 -5.38 -6.13 -30.39
CA LEU A 735 -5.89 -7.37 -29.81
C LEU A 735 -7.05 -7.06 -28.87
N ARG A 736 -6.89 -6.09 -27.96
CA ARG A 736 -7.99 -5.64 -27.08
C ARG A 736 -9.14 -5.00 -27.87
N LEU A 737 -8.83 -4.22 -28.91
CA LEU A 737 -9.85 -3.65 -29.81
C LEU A 737 -10.70 -4.74 -30.49
N SER A 738 -10.09 -5.90 -30.79
CA SER A 738 -10.78 -7.07 -31.35
C SER A 738 -11.48 -7.96 -30.30
N GLY A 739 -11.47 -7.56 -29.02
CA GLY A 739 -12.08 -8.28 -27.91
C GLY A 739 -11.26 -9.45 -27.36
N GLN A 740 -9.97 -9.56 -27.72
CA GLN A 740 -9.10 -10.62 -27.20
C GLN A 740 -8.57 -10.29 -25.81
N SER A 741 -8.38 -11.33 -25.00
CA SER A 741 -7.67 -11.20 -23.72
C SER A 741 -6.17 -11.10 -23.97
N THR A 742 -5.50 -10.19 -23.26
CA THR A 742 -4.08 -9.93 -23.43
C THR A 742 -3.38 -9.83 -22.07
N ALA A 743 -2.08 -10.11 -22.05
CA ALA A 743 -1.29 -10.19 -20.83
C ALA A 743 -0.68 -8.86 -20.39
N GLY A 744 -0.41 -7.95 -21.35
CA GLY A 744 0.27 -6.68 -21.08
C GLY A 744 -0.58 -5.75 -20.24
N ARG A 745 0.04 -5.08 -19.27
CA ARG A 745 -0.63 -4.21 -18.30
C ARG A 745 0.16 -2.94 -18.05
N THR A 746 -0.55 -1.93 -17.58
CA THR A 746 0.06 -0.67 -17.12
C THR A 746 -0.06 -0.60 -15.60
N SER A 747 1.04 -0.29 -14.92
CA SER A 747 1.14 -0.19 -13.47
C SER A 747 1.90 1.07 -13.08
N PHE A 748 1.29 1.86 -12.21
CA PHE A 748 1.85 3.07 -11.62
C PHE A 748 1.81 2.90 -10.11
N LEU A 749 2.91 2.45 -9.51
CA LEU A 749 2.95 1.99 -8.13
C LEU A 749 3.66 3.01 -7.26
N THR A 750 2.92 3.61 -6.34
CA THR A 750 3.34 4.73 -5.49
C THR A 750 3.71 5.99 -6.30
N GLY A 751 3.37 7.16 -5.79
CA GLY A 751 3.69 8.39 -6.52
C GLY A 751 3.05 9.64 -5.92
N ALA A 752 3.27 10.75 -6.61
CA ALA A 752 2.62 12.02 -6.31
C ALA A 752 2.17 12.71 -7.59
N SER A 753 1.07 13.45 -7.51
CA SER A 753 0.67 14.35 -8.57
C SER A 753 0.09 15.68 -8.05
N SER A 754 0.14 16.69 -8.90
CA SER A 754 -0.38 18.03 -8.58
C SER A 754 -0.77 18.78 -9.84
N ALA A 755 -1.47 19.91 -9.69
CA ALA A 755 -1.68 20.84 -10.80
C ALA A 755 -2.30 20.23 -12.08
N GLY A 756 -3.36 19.40 -11.97
CA GLY A 756 -3.93 18.75 -13.14
C GLY A 756 -5.27 18.05 -12.96
N ASN A 757 -5.86 17.61 -14.07
CA ASN A 757 -7.16 16.94 -14.12
C ASN A 757 -7.02 15.53 -14.71
N ARG A 758 -8.02 14.65 -14.49
CA ARG A 758 -8.04 13.30 -15.07
C ARG A 758 -6.73 12.53 -14.83
N ASN A 759 -6.44 12.27 -13.56
CA ASN A 759 -5.20 11.62 -13.12
C ASN A 759 -4.97 10.27 -13.82
N PHE A 760 -6.03 9.47 -13.97
CA PHE A 760 -5.96 8.15 -14.61
C PHE A 760 -7.16 7.94 -15.55
N ASP A 761 -6.88 7.49 -16.78
CA ASP A 761 -7.87 7.16 -17.81
C ASP A 761 -7.51 5.82 -18.48
N VAL A 762 -8.53 5.04 -18.83
CA VAL A 762 -8.40 3.77 -19.55
C VAL A 762 -9.29 3.77 -20.78
N ARG A 763 -8.75 3.34 -21.92
CA ARG A 763 -9.45 3.28 -23.21
C ARG A 763 -9.23 1.95 -23.91
N THR A 764 -10.18 1.58 -24.76
CA THR A 764 -10.08 0.42 -25.65
C THR A 764 -9.75 -0.87 -24.88
N GLY A 765 -10.38 -1.07 -23.72
CA GLY A 765 -10.21 -2.29 -22.92
C GLY A 765 -8.87 -2.39 -22.17
N ALA A 766 -8.10 -1.31 -22.05
CA ALA A 766 -6.83 -1.28 -21.32
C ALA A 766 -6.99 -1.71 -19.85
N ALA A 767 -5.91 -2.23 -19.26
CA ALA A 767 -5.83 -2.52 -17.83
C ALA A 767 -4.76 -1.63 -17.18
N LEU A 768 -5.18 -0.80 -16.23
CA LEU A 768 -4.34 0.14 -15.49
C LEU A 768 -4.52 -0.06 -13.99
N VAL A 769 -3.41 -0.24 -13.28
CA VAL A 769 -3.36 -0.15 -11.82
C VAL A 769 -2.59 1.10 -11.42
N ALA A 770 -3.13 1.83 -10.45
CA ALA A 770 -2.35 2.78 -9.69
C ALA A 770 -2.47 2.50 -8.18
N THR A 771 -1.39 2.71 -7.43
CA THR A 771 -1.42 2.59 -5.96
C THR A 771 -0.74 3.78 -5.31
N ALA A 772 -1.19 4.17 -4.11
CA ALA A 772 -0.46 5.05 -3.21
C ALA A 772 -0.03 6.40 -3.83
N TYR A 773 -0.99 7.10 -4.43
CA TYR A 773 -0.76 8.47 -4.93
C TYR A 773 -1.26 9.53 -3.96
N TRP A 774 -0.39 10.48 -3.62
CA TRP A 774 -0.80 11.77 -3.11
C TRP A 774 -1.20 12.71 -4.25
N TYR A 775 -2.35 13.37 -4.13
CA TYR A 775 -2.72 14.48 -5.01
C TYR A 775 -2.87 15.77 -4.20
N GLU A 776 -1.97 16.72 -4.43
CA GLU A 776 -1.86 17.98 -3.66
C GLU A 776 -3.03 18.95 -3.93
N GLY A 777 -3.66 18.84 -5.10
CA GLY A 777 -4.72 19.74 -5.55
C GLY A 777 -4.26 20.76 -6.59
N ASP A 778 -5.24 21.44 -7.17
CA ASP A 778 -5.06 22.66 -7.96
C ASP A 778 -6.33 23.49 -7.86
N TRP A 779 -6.24 24.70 -7.30
CA TRP A 779 -7.41 25.56 -7.08
C TRP A 779 -7.77 26.41 -8.29
N ALA A 780 -6.96 26.42 -9.35
CA ALA A 780 -7.21 27.20 -10.56
C ALA A 780 -8.02 26.41 -11.62
N TYR A 781 -7.99 25.07 -11.57
CA TYR A 781 -8.65 24.20 -12.53
C TYR A 781 -9.55 23.19 -11.81
N ALA A 782 -10.85 23.48 -11.76
CA ALA A 782 -11.82 22.59 -11.13
C ALA A 782 -12.45 21.68 -12.20
N ALA A 783 -12.09 20.39 -12.20
CA ALA A 783 -12.76 19.32 -12.93
C ALA A 783 -12.66 18.01 -12.12
N PRO A 784 -13.43 16.95 -12.47
CA PRO A 784 -13.30 15.66 -11.80
C PRO A 784 -11.89 15.08 -11.92
N LEU A 785 -11.35 14.60 -10.80
CA LEU A 785 -9.99 14.07 -10.72
C LEU A 785 -9.85 12.72 -11.42
N ILE A 786 -10.86 11.86 -11.25
CA ILE A 786 -11.05 10.63 -12.01
C ILE A 786 -12.30 10.85 -12.85
N ASP A 787 -12.12 11.10 -14.14
CA ASP A 787 -13.22 11.38 -15.08
C ASP A 787 -13.23 10.33 -16.20
N LEU A 788 -14.24 9.47 -16.19
CA LEU A 788 -14.37 8.35 -17.13
C LEU A 788 -15.61 8.55 -18.02
N PRO A 789 -15.52 9.35 -19.10
CA PRO A 789 -16.61 9.56 -20.05
C PRO A 789 -16.83 8.34 -20.98
N SER A 790 -17.72 8.47 -21.96
CA SER A 790 -18.06 7.42 -22.94
C SER A 790 -16.89 6.95 -23.82
N THR A 791 -15.79 7.71 -23.84
CA THR A 791 -14.55 7.32 -24.53
C THR A 791 -13.66 6.42 -23.66
N SER A 792 -13.94 6.33 -22.36
CA SER A 792 -13.22 5.49 -21.42
C SER A 792 -13.83 4.08 -21.39
N SER A 793 -12.96 3.08 -21.50
CA SER A 793 -13.32 1.67 -21.44
C SER A 793 -12.12 0.81 -21.04
N GLY A 794 -12.33 -0.16 -20.14
CA GLY A 794 -11.25 -1.00 -19.62
C GLY A 794 -11.39 -1.33 -18.14
N SER A 795 -10.27 -1.66 -17.50
CA SER A 795 -10.19 -1.92 -16.07
C SER A 795 -9.23 -0.95 -15.41
N LEU A 796 -9.74 -0.10 -14.52
CA LEU A 796 -8.97 0.82 -13.70
C LEU A 796 -9.06 0.38 -12.24
N ALA A 797 -7.92 0.04 -11.63
CA ALA A 797 -7.87 -0.28 -10.21
C ALA A 797 -6.95 0.69 -9.47
N LEU A 798 -7.47 1.27 -8.40
CA LEU A 798 -6.84 2.28 -7.59
C LEU A 798 -6.79 1.77 -6.14
N SER A 799 -5.65 1.87 -5.46
CA SER A 799 -5.59 1.63 -4.02
C SER A 799 -4.74 2.63 -3.26
N SER A 800 -5.07 2.85 -1.99
CA SER A 800 -4.29 3.70 -1.09
C SER A 800 -4.08 5.14 -1.61
N MET A 801 -5.04 5.67 -2.36
CA MET A 801 -4.98 7.05 -2.86
C MET A 801 -5.20 8.05 -1.72
N SER A 802 -4.53 9.19 -1.78
CA SER A 802 -4.77 10.32 -0.89
C SER A 802 -5.02 11.57 -1.72
N PHE A 803 -6.30 11.87 -1.96
CA PHE A 803 -6.70 12.90 -2.92
C PHE A 803 -7.30 14.12 -2.24
N ALA A 804 -6.80 15.31 -2.59
CA ALA A 804 -7.43 16.58 -2.23
C ALA A 804 -8.76 16.77 -2.98
N SER A 805 -9.76 17.33 -2.28
CA SER A 805 -11.11 17.58 -2.82
C SER A 805 -11.14 18.70 -3.86
N GLN A 806 -12.11 18.63 -4.79
CA GLN A 806 -12.23 19.50 -5.97
C GLN A 806 -13.67 20.05 -6.12
N ASP A 807 -14.15 20.87 -5.17
CA ASP A 807 -15.51 21.46 -5.22
C ASP A 807 -15.62 22.55 -6.31
N PRO A 808 -16.72 22.64 -7.11
CA PRO A 808 -18.00 21.92 -7.00
C PRO A 808 -18.10 20.61 -7.80
N TYR A 809 -16.99 20.07 -8.30
CA TYR A 809 -17.00 18.86 -9.12
C TYR A 809 -16.88 17.59 -8.26
N PRO A 810 -17.51 16.47 -8.67
CA PRO A 810 -17.25 15.19 -8.04
C PRO A 810 -15.78 14.78 -8.25
N MET A 811 -15.13 14.24 -7.22
CA MET A 811 -13.76 13.71 -7.35
C MET A 811 -13.71 12.57 -8.36
N ILE A 812 -14.74 11.72 -8.37
CA ILE A 812 -14.86 10.57 -9.26
C ILE A 812 -16.16 10.70 -10.06
N ARG A 813 -16.04 10.71 -11.39
CA ARG A 813 -17.16 10.72 -12.31
C ARG A 813 -17.06 9.59 -13.32
N THR A 814 -18.15 8.87 -13.53
CA THR A 814 -18.34 8.01 -14.71
C THR A 814 -19.54 8.48 -15.52
N GLN A 815 -19.44 8.45 -16.84
CA GLN A 815 -20.54 8.78 -17.74
C GLN A 815 -20.49 7.87 -18.96
N ASP A 816 -21.42 6.91 -19.06
CA ASP A 816 -21.44 5.87 -20.10
C ASP A 816 -20.13 5.06 -20.16
N PHE A 817 -19.48 4.89 -19.00
CA PHE A 817 -18.26 4.10 -18.87
C PHE A 817 -18.54 2.62 -19.11
N SER A 818 -17.71 1.99 -19.94
CA SER A 818 -17.80 0.55 -20.21
C SER A 818 -16.58 -0.17 -19.64
N GLY A 819 -16.68 -0.67 -18.41
CA GLY A 819 -15.53 -1.26 -17.75
C GLY A 819 -15.66 -1.54 -16.26
N LYS A 820 -14.51 -1.75 -15.63
CA LYS A 820 -14.34 -1.94 -14.19
C LYS A 820 -13.62 -0.75 -13.57
N LEU A 821 -14.15 -0.23 -12.48
CA LEU A 821 -13.47 0.75 -11.62
C LEU A 821 -13.41 0.18 -10.20
N THR A 822 -12.21 -0.07 -9.70
CA THR A 822 -11.96 -0.53 -8.33
C THR A 822 -11.23 0.56 -7.54
N LEU A 823 -11.68 0.87 -6.32
CA LEU A 823 -11.03 1.82 -5.42
C LEU A 823 -10.91 1.24 -4.00
N LEU A 824 -9.71 1.02 -3.50
CA LEU A 824 -9.46 0.37 -2.22
C LEU A 824 -8.67 1.23 -1.25
N GLY A 825 -8.98 1.18 0.04
CA GLY A 825 -8.07 1.69 1.08
C GLY A 825 -7.72 3.18 0.97
N SER A 826 -8.51 3.99 0.27
CA SER A 826 -8.13 5.34 -0.15
C SER A 826 -8.75 6.43 0.73
N ASN A 827 -8.03 7.51 0.94
CA ASN A 827 -8.54 8.73 1.55
C ASN A 827 -8.99 9.73 0.49
N LEU A 828 -10.31 9.91 0.40
CA LEU A 828 -10.94 10.88 -0.49
C LEU A 828 -11.21 12.21 0.24
N ASN A 829 -10.27 12.63 1.08
CA ASN A 829 -10.31 13.86 1.87
C ASN A 829 -8.91 14.27 2.39
N ALA A 830 -7.97 14.59 1.49
CA ALA A 830 -6.61 14.92 1.92
C ALA A 830 -6.46 16.30 2.60
N VAL A 831 -7.45 17.20 2.49
CA VAL A 831 -7.37 18.56 3.08
C VAL A 831 -8.64 18.88 3.88
N LEU A 832 -8.50 18.97 5.20
CA LEU A 832 -9.55 19.16 6.23
C LEU A 832 -10.41 20.43 6.11
N ALA A 833 -10.32 21.22 5.03
CA ALA A 833 -10.80 22.60 5.00
C ALA A 833 -11.80 22.97 3.88
N THR A 834 -12.21 22.06 2.98
CA THR A 834 -13.27 22.39 2.00
C THR A 834 -14.42 21.39 2.07
N SER A 835 -15.63 21.90 2.25
CA SER A 835 -16.86 21.12 2.15
C SER A 835 -16.99 20.63 0.70
N CYS A 836 -16.68 19.36 0.44
CA CYS A 836 -16.98 18.74 -0.85
C CYS A 836 -18.49 18.45 -0.91
N SER A 837 -19.20 19.06 -1.86
CA SER A 837 -20.64 18.86 -2.02
C SER A 837 -21.01 17.49 -2.60
N GLN A 838 -20.10 16.84 -3.34
CA GLN A 838 -20.28 15.52 -3.94
C GLN A 838 -18.93 14.81 -4.16
N VAL A 839 -18.77 13.57 -3.68
CA VAL A 839 -17.51 12.80 -3.87
C VAL A 839 -17.53 11.99 -5.17
N THR A 840 -18.68 11.39 -5.49
CA THR A 840 -18.86 10.47 -6.62
C THR A 840 -20.05 10.87 -7.49
N SER A 841 -20.00 10.59 -8.79
CA SER A 841 -21.13 10.72 -9.72
C SER A 841 -21.07 9.65 -10.80
N PHE A 842 -22.04 8.73 -10.83
CA PHE A 842 -22.11 7.64 -11.79
C PHE A 842 -23.34 7.83 -12.68
N ASN A 843 -23.13 8.14 -13.96
CA ASN A 843 -24.19 8.45 -14.91
C ASN A 843 -24.11 7.55 -16.16
N GLY A 844 -25.21 7.51 -16.92
CA GLY A 844 -25.25 6.85 -18.22
C GLY A 844 -25.75 5.40 -18.15
N ILE A 845 -25.27 4.54 -19.05
CA ILE A 845 -25.72 3.14 -19.15
C ILE A 845 -25.04 2.26 -18.08
N GLY A 846 -25.82 1.80 -17.09
CA GLY A 846 -25.28 1.00 -15.98
C GLY A 846 -24.92 -0.45 -16.34
N THR A 847 -25.47 -1.02 -17.41
CA THR A 847 -25.22 -2.43 -17.78
C THR A 847 -23.76 -2.73 -18.15
N THR A 848 -22.97 -1.71 -18.46
CA THR A 848 -21.54 -1.84 -18.83
C THR A 848 -20.59 -1.33 -17.75
N ALA A 849 -21.11 -0.68 -16.70
CA ALA A 849 -20.32 -0.12 -15.62
C ALA A 849 -20.29 -1.06 -14.40
N ASN A 850 -19.09 -1.45 -13.97
CA ASN A 850 -18.87 -2.29 -12.80
C ASN A 850 -17.96 -1.55 -11.81
N ILE A 851 -18.53 -0.97 -10.77
CA ILE A 851 -17.82 -0.07 -9.86
C ILE A 851 -17.78 -0.69 -8.46
N PHE A 852 -16.59 -0.80 -7.89
CA PHE A 852 -16.37 -1.31 -6.54
C PHE A 852 -15.46 -0.38 -5.74
N GLY A 853 -15.95 0.09 -4.60
CA GLY A 853 -15.15 0.78 -3.60
C GLY A 853 -15.10 -0.04 -2.32
N ALA A 854 -13.94 -0.16 -1.67
CA ALA A 854 -13.89 -0.74 -0.32
C ALA A 854 -12.79 -0.16 0.55
N GLY A 855 -13.12 0.11 1.80
CA GLY A 855 -12.16 0.65 2.74
C GLY A 855 -11.72 2.08 2.39
N ASN A 856 -12.61 2.89 1.82
CA ASN A 856 -12.31 4.29 1.51
C ASN A 856 -12.85 5.21 2.62
N SER A 857 -12.03 6.17 3.06
CA SER A 857 -12.48 7.23 3.98
C SER A 857 -13.00 8.43 3.21
N LEU A 858 -14.12 8.99 3.69
CA LEU A 858 -14.79 10.16 3.12
C LEU A 858 -14.66 11.39 4.04
N PRO A 859 -14.85 12.62 3.52
CA PRO A 859 -14.90 13.81 4.35
C PRO A 859 -16.03 13.76 5.36
N SER A 860 -15.78 14.23 6.59
CA SER A 860 -16.77 14.24 7.69
C SER A 860 -18.04 15.04 7.37
N ALA A 861 -17.97 15.98 6.42
CA ALA A 861 -19.10 16.80 5.97
C ALA A 861 -20.00 16.11 4.92
N VAL A 862 -19.58 14.96 4.36
CA VAL A 862 -20.34 14.28 3.30
C VAL A 862 -21.32 13.29 3.95
N ALA A 863 -22.61 13.53 3.78
CA ALA A 863 -23.64 12.61 4.24
C ALA A 863 -23.59 11.31 3.41
N VAL A 864 -23.65 10.14 4.06
CA VAL A 864 -23.65 8.82 3.40
C VAL A 864 -24.79 8.69 2.37
N SER A 865 -25.94 9.34 2.63
CA SER A 865 -27.08 9.39 1.69
C SER A 865 -26.74 10.05 0.34
N SER A 866 -25.70 10.89 0.26
CA SER A 866 -25.23 11.47 -1.00
C SER A 866 -24.58 10.44 -1.93
N LEU A 867 -24.02 9.35 -1.38
CA LEU A 867 -23.46 8.25 -2.17
C LEU A 867 -24.58 7.46 -2.87
N ALA A 868 -25.71 7.24 -2.19
CA ALA A 868 -26.87 6.58 -2.79
C ALA A 868 -27.46 7.40 -3.95
N GLY A 869 -27.45 8.74 -3.85
CA GLY A 869 -27.82 9.64 -4.95
C GLY A 869 -26.76 9.80 -6.05
N SER A 870 -25.57 9.20 -5.87
CA SER A 870 -24.48 9.26 -6.86
C SER A 870 -24.68 8.28 -8.00
N ASP A 871 -25.39 7.15 -7.81
CA ASP A 871 -25.76 6.27 -8.91
C ASP A 871 -27.03 6.76 -9.61
N GLN A 872 -26.83 7.37 -10.77
CA GLN A 872 -27.85 7.89 -11.68
C GLN A 872 -27.85 7.12 -13.00
N THR A 873 -27.25 5.92 -13.03
CA THR A 873 -27.24 5.09 -14.23
C THR A 873 -28.63 4.55 -14.56
N ASN A 874 -28.95 4.46 -15.85
CA ASN A 874 -30.24 3.97 -16.33
C ASN A 874 -30.06 3.02 -17.55
N PRO A 875 -30.37 1.71 -17.41
CA PRO A 875 -30.77 1.04 -16.15
C PRO A 875 -29.64 1.06 -15.11
N GLN A 876 -29.96 0.81 -13.85
CA GLN A 876 -28.98 0.80 -12.74
C GLN A 876 -27.83 -0.19 -13.01
N GLY A 877 -26.61 0.23 -12.70
CA GLY A 877 -25.38 -0.53 -12.90
C GLY A 877 -24.97 -1.40 -11.71
N SER A 878 -23.85 -2.11 -11.85
CA SER A 878 -23.28 -2.89 -10.74
C SER A 878 -22.33 -2.02 -9.91
N VAL A 879 -22.90 -1.22 -8.99
CA VAL A 879 -22.17 -0.26 -8.16
C VAL A 879 -22.22 -0.63 -6.67
N SER A 880 -21.09 -1.06 -6.11
CA SER A 880 -20.95 -1.37 -4.68
C SER A 880 -19.87 -0.50 -4.06
N VAL A 881 -20.17 0.19 -2.95
CA VAL A 881 -19.20 1.05 -2.28
C VAL A 881 -19.24 0.80 -0.77
N ILE A 882 -18.20 0.16 -0.27
CA ILE A 882 -17.93 -0.05 1.14
C ILE A 882 -17.08 1.14 1.63
N THR A 883 -17.73 2.15 2.21
CA THR A 883 -17.05 3.34 2.77
C THR A 883 -17.20 3.41 4.29
N THR A 884 -16.44 4.31 4.90
CA THR A 884 -16.62 4.72 6.30
C THR A 884 -16.85 6.22 6.39
N GLY A 885 -17.68 6.64 7.36
CA GLY A 885 -17.91 8.04 7.73
C GLY A 885 -17.51 8.31 9.18
N TYR A 886 -17.18 9.57 9.51
CA TYR A 886 -16.71 10.00 10.84
C TYR A 886 -17.83 10.26 11.87
N SER A 887 -19.10 10.09 11.51
CA SER A 887 -20.25 10.49 12.36
C SER A 887 -21.11 9.27 12.67
N TYR A 888 -21.22 8.92 13.96
CA TYR A 888 -22.11 7.93 14.61
C TYR A 888 -23.04 7.16 13.63
N PHE A 889 -22.58 5.94 13.29
CA PHE A 889 -23.03 4.93 12.29
C PHE A 889 -24.47 5.01 11.74
N PRO A 890 -24.71 4.72 10.42
CA PRO A 890 -24.23 3.50 9.71
C PRO A 890 -23.80 3.77 8.23
N PRO A 891 -23.84 2.78 7.29
CA PRO A 891 -23.13 1.50 7.10
C PRO A 891 -22.15 1.44 5.88
N MET A 892 -21.48 0.29 5.69
CA MET A 892 -21.12 -0.22 4.34
C MET A 892 -22.38 -0.24 3.47
N THR A 893 -22.60 0.75 2.59
CA THR A 893 -23.81 0.82 1.75
C THR A 893 -23.53 0.43 0.31
N ASN A 894 -24.07 -0.71 -0.09
CA ASN A 894 -24.29 -0.98 -1.50
C ASN A 894 -25.37 -0.06 -2.04
N ALA A 895 -25.06 0.64 -3.13
CA ALA A 895 -26.04 1.43 -3.89
C ALA A 895 -26.62 0.65 -5.09
N ILE A 896 -26.26 -0.63 -5.29
CA ILE A 896 -27.25 -1.57 -5.83
C ILE A 896 -28.28 -1.78 -4.73
N ILE A 897 -29.50 -1.27 -4.92
CA ILE A 897 -30.57 -1.39 -3.94
C ILE A 897 -30.87 -2.87 -3.67
N GLY A 898 -30.41 -3.42 -2.53
CA GLY A 898 -30.99 -4.64 -1.93
C GLY A 898 -30.12 -5.72 -1.27
N ALA A 899 -28.77 -5.76 -1.40
CA ALA A 899 -27.96 -6.82 -0.77
C ALA A 899 -26.45 -6.49 -0.73
N GLU A 900 -25.65 -7.22 0.06
CA GLU A 900 -24.18 -7.27 0.03
C GLU A 900 -23.59 -7.62 -1.35
N PRO A 901 -22.34 -7.20 -1.67
CA PRO A 901 -21.79 -7.49 -2.98
C PRO A 901 -21.50 -8.99 -3.05
N ALA A 902 -22.00 -9.62 -4.12
CA ALA A 902 -21.77 -11.04 -4.33
C ALA A 902 -20.25 -11.32 -4.38
N ALA A 903 -19.80 -12.41 -3.75
CA ALA A 903 -18.38 -12.78 -3.68
C ALA A 903 -17.71 -12.79 -5.07
N ASN A 904 -18.38 -13.37 -6.07
CA ASN A 904 -17.91 -13.39 -7.45
C ASN A 904 -17.72 -11.99 -8.07
N PHE A 905 -18.52 -10.99 -7.68
CA PHE A 905 -18.34 -9.61 -8.11
C PHE A 905 -17.08 -9.02 -7.48
N VAL A 906 -16.88 -9.21 -6.17
CA VAL A 906 -15.68 -8.73 -5.46
C VAL A 906 -14.42 -9.40 -6.01
N GLU A 907 -14.42 -10.72 -6.18
CA GLU A 907 -13.31 -11.46 -6.80
C GLU A 907 -12.93 -10.90 -8.19
N ASN A 908 -13.95 -10.61 -9.02
CA ASN A 908 -13.74 -10.05 -10.35
C ASN A 908 -13.20 -8.62 -10.36
N GLN A 909 -13.49 -7.83 -9.32
CA GLN A 909 -12.97 -6.47 -9.12
C GLN A 909 -11.53 -6.51 -8.61
N LEU A 910 -11.24 -7.42 -7.68
CA LEU A 910 -9.90 -7.58 -7.10
C LEU A 910 -8.89 -8.21 -8.06
N GLN A 911 -9.30 -8.81 -9.18
CA GLN A 911 -8.42 -9.56 -10.08
C GLN A 911 -7.15 -8.80 -10.51
N LEU A 912 -7.28 -7.50 -10.82
CA LEU A 912 -6.15 -6.69 -11.26
C LEU A 912 -5.24 -6.32 -10.07
N MET A 913 -5.83 -6.00 -8.92
CA MET A 913 -5.12 -5.67 -7.67
C MET A 913 -4.37 -6.87 -7.10
N ARG A 914 -4.95 -8.07 -7.10
CA ARG A 914 -4.33 -9.29 -6.54
C ARG A 914 -3.07 -9.75 -7.28
N ASN A 915 -2.82 -9.19 -8.46
CA ASN A 915 -1.66 -9.53 -9.28
C ASN A 915 -0.76 -8.32 -9.50
N LEU A 916 -0.41 -7.50 -8.50
CA LEU A 916 0.51 -6.36 -8.73
C LEU A 916 1.86 -6.83 -9.30
N ASN A 917 2.40 -6.11 -10.30
CA ASN A 917 3.77 -6.33 -10.75
C ASN A 917 4.75 -5.54 -9.88
N THR A 918 5.26 -6.17 -8.84
CA THR A 918 6.33 -5.59 -8.01
C THR A 918 7.70 -6.17 -8.35
N THR A 919 7.85 -6.79 -9.53
CA THR A 919 9.12 -7.38 -9.95
C THR A 919 10.14 -6.24 -10.18
N PRO A 920 11.36 -6.33 -9.63
CA PRO A 920 12.40 -5.34 -9.90
C PRO A 920 12.81 -5.32 -11.39
N ALA A 921 13.66 -4.37 -11.77
CA ALA A 921 14.31 -4.40 -13.08
C ALA A 921 15.15 -5.67 -13.20
N VAL A 922 14.70 -6.61 -14.02
CA VAL A 922 15.43 -7.85 -14.34
C VAL A 922 15.57 -7.95 -15.85
N VAL A 923 16.61 -8.65 -16.30
CA VAL A 923 16.96 -8.73 -17.72
C VAL A 923 15.82 -9.37 -18.52
N GLY A 924 15.22 -8.61 -19.42
CA GLY A 924 14.17 -9.11 -20.32
C GLY A 924 14.71 -9.88 -21.53
N PRO A 925 13.81 -10.46 -22.35
CA PRO A 925 14.18 -11.12 -23.60
C PRO A 925 15.00 -10.20 -24.53
N SER A 926 15.92 -10.77 -25.30
CA SER A 926 16.87 -9.97 -26.10
C SER A 926 16.27 -9.28 -27.33
N ASN A 927 15.07 -9.68 -27.77
CA ASN A 927 14.43 -9.27 -29.02
C ASN A 927 13.19 -8.40 -28.83
N VAL A 928 12.99 -7.85 -27.63
CA VAL A 928 11.82 -7.03 -27.28
C VAL A 928 12.27 -5.66 -26.78
N THR A 929 11.34 -4.70 -26.75
CA THR A 929 11.56 -3.46 -26.01
C THR A 929 11.68 -3.78 -24.53
N ASP A 930 12.77 -3.36 -23.91
CA ASP A 930 13.09 -3.54 -22.51
C ASP A 930 13.83 -2.27 -22.02
N VAL A 931 13.06 -1.19 -21.90
CA VAL A 931 13.54 0.17 -21.55
C VAL A 931 13.47 0.39 -20.05
N LYS A 932 14.49 1.03 -19.48
CA LYS A 932 14.55 1.39 -18.06
C LYS A 932 14.74 2.88 -17.85
N LEU A 933 13.98 3.46 -16.93
CA LEU A 933 14.03 4.87 -16.55
C LEU A 933 14.30 4.99 -15.06
N PHE A 934 15.46 5.49 -14.67
CA PHE A 934 15.88 5.57 -13.27
C PHE A 934 16.19 7.01 -12.89
N ARG A 935 15.37 7.65 -12.06
CA ARG A 935 15.52 9.09 -11.72
C ARG A 935 15.65 9.94 -12.99
N VAL A 936 14.56 10.00 -13.75
CA VAL A 936 14.49 10.80 -14.99
C VAL A 936 13.32 11.76 -14.87
N ILE A 937 13.60 13.05 -15.03
CA ILE A 937 12.56 14.10 -15.09
C ILE A 937 12.34 14.44 -16.56
N ILE A 938 11.09 14.42 -17.00
CA ILE A 938 10.71 14.57 -18.40
C ILE A 938 9.61 15.64 -18.49
N GLY A 939 9.92 16.73 -19.18
CA GLY A 939 9.01 17.82 -19.46
C GLY A 939 8.56 17.80 -20.92
N GLY A 940 7.26 18.00 -21.14
CA GLY A 940 6.73 18.30 -22.47
C GLY A 940 6.48 19.79 -22.64
N GLY A 941 6.50 20.27 -23.89
CA GLY A 941 6.01 21.61 -24.22
C GLY A 941 4.48 21.74 -24.04
N ASP A 942 3.99 22.98 -24.20
CA ASP A 942 2.55 23.29 -24.21
C ASP A 942 1.81 22.39 -25.19
N ASN A 943 0.74 21.74 -24.72
CA ASN A 943 -0.09 20.81 -25.50
C ASN A 943 0.69 19.62 -26.11
N CYS A 944 1.89 19.35 -25.62
CA CYS A 944 2.67 18.16 -25.96
C CYS A 944 2.52 17.11 -24.85
N THR A 945 3.11 15.93 -25.06
CA THR A 945 3.15 14.83 -24.10
C THR A 945 4.54 14.75 -23.47
N ALA A 946 4.61 14.63 -22.14
CA ALA A 946 5.89 14.43 -21.47
C ALA A 946 6.47 13.04 -21.81
N VAL A 947 5.74 11.96 -21.54
CA VAL A 947 6.16 10.59 -21.84
C VAL A 947 5.15 9.89 -22.74
N ARG A 948 5.58 9.52 -23.95
CA ARG A 948 4.78 8.77 -24.92
C ARG A 948 5.34 7.37 -25.10
N ILE A 949 4.52 6.34 -24.91
CA ILE A 949 4.85 4.95 -25.18
C ILE A 949 3.86 4.43 -26.23
N ASN A 950 4.35 4.20 -27.44
CA ASN A 950 3.54 3.72 -28.55
C ASN A 950 3.80 2.23 -28.79
N GLY A 951 2.74 1.45 -28.89
CA GLY A 951 2.83 0.01 -29.13
C GLY A 951 3.21 -0.38 -30.55
N GLN A 952 2.72 0.36 -31.57
CA GLN A 952 2.85 0.03 -32.99
C GLN A 952 3.66 1.04 -33.81
#